data_AF-A0A2B8BJZ6-F1
#
_entry.id   AF-A0A2B8BJZ6-F1
#
_cell.length_a   1.000
_cell.length_b   1.000
_cell.length_c   1.000
_cell.angle_alpha   90.00
_cell.angle_beta   90.00
_cell.angle_gamma   90.00
#
_symmetry.space_group_name_H-M   'P 1'
#
loop_
_entity.id
_entity.type
_entity.pdbx_description
1 polymer ?
#
loop_
_entity_poly.entity_id
_entity_poly.type
_entity_poly.pdbx_seq_one_letter_code
_entity_poly.pdbx_strand_id
1 'polypeptide(L)'
;MPVWSCRCVRRPRAMRTPSSPIPATKNSGKSARIIPMKRPNIRIVATAVLCAALGGCMNTSSSRSGDTSFLVGKNGIGEACRAQPGARPEGGTGVQRTLEVYCGNWREPSARVIELTPDMSANAVMGNYASQSWWRGDIDQRLTCPAPAAAKVLDRYDALLMECRRKQGGWPVVALVASVNGAVFLAEGIPVAMSQIENTIGGLAGAIDRSKIEDAGGSRSSVAERLEAQTKFSIGDLSAFENAMRLGQYYNSIREFAKAEDQYRQALAVLMKFQPDDEVNQGILYAHLALQASNQQRFAIADGLFDQAETKLGGADELVRLRLGSYRALHLANQRQYDNALEQAKKVAAERQSVSVAKGAGRRGGDDSQAFGVSDVARNTEILFADMALDTYTQARMQEKTGRLREASAALDQAFGVLGQARMAPSWWRPQFLFLQAELDVDTGSPERGVGRLETAIAEQRKLFSNSRLEVLALLALGKAHAAADRADESLRAFRAAFAISAERSTALPYEVVFPFFDLMLTLAEKSPDKAEAYFAEMFEAGQLVRGTMTSQAIARTAVRMSADRSAGGVIRRLQDAERDHDRAKNELAWMEADPQALPNELDFLRTEVENKKRAVSQLTQEVQSAFPRYQSLLDAPVKVADVQAQLGQRDALYQVIVGEPMSVAFLVRKDGVMAYRVALTTGQVARETKALRSAIDGSQLLEYDVIGANKLFETLMGPAKPRLAGIEHLVTVPSGPLLSLPLGLLVTEPHPRIADNRDYRNVPWLAQRYALTLTPSVRSFVDLRRVEPSSAPQPFIGFGDPLPFTNVDAVLRNRNLPDSCRSEVARLTKLPRLEGTDREVRTVAQSVQASAGSVLIRDGFNHEKVRQLGLAPENGAAQLEQYRIVYFATHGLLPNELNCWSEPALMVSLPEGAPQQYDGLLTASEIEQLRLNADLVVLSACNTGAEGSGGGESLTGIARSFFVGGARSLLVSHWQVDNEATIKLMTELFRKISTDRSKGSAYHLQTAQKAIIADLDQSHPYFWAAFTLVGDGSRPITLSAGL
;
A
#
# COMPACT_ATOMS: atom_id res chain seq x y z
N MET A 1 -33.02 -19.41 43.32
CA MET A 1 -33.93 -19.31 44.49
C MET A 1 -33.37 -18.27 45.46
N PRO A 2 -34.21 -17.57 46.24
CA PRO A 2 -35.62 -17.24 46.01
C PRO A 2 -35.99 -15.79 46.44
N VAL A 3 -37.30 -15.46 46.46
CA VAL A 3 -37.95 -14.35 47.24
C VAL A 3 -37.66 -12.91 46.75
N TRP A 4 -38.63 -12.00 46.53
CA TRP A 4 -40.13 -11.93 46.49
C TRP A 4 -40.51 -10.59 45.79
N SER A 5 -41.76 -10.22 45.44
CA SER A 5 -42.99 -10.94 45.02
C SER A 5 -44.13 -9.93 44.72
N CYS A 6 -45.02 -10.24 43.75
CA CYS A 6 -46.46 -9.85 43.73
C CYS A 6 -46.86 -8.34 43.64
N ARG A 7 -48.05 -7.94 43.14
CA ARG A 7 -49.06 -8.53 42.23
C ARG A 7 -50.07 -7.43 41.77
N CYS A 8 -50.60 -7.54 40.54
CA CYS A 8 -51.94 -7.11 40.03
C CYS A 8 -52.50 -5.69 40.34
N VAL A 9 -53.23 -5.00 39.45
CA VAL A 9 -54.65 -5.29 39.09
C VAL A 9 -55.16 -4.41 37.90
N ARG A 10 -55.91 -5.04 36.98
CA ARG A 10 -57.00 -4.55 36.05
C ARG A 10 -56.93 -3.20 35.26
N ARG A 11 -56.91 -3.38 33.92
CA ARG A 11 -57.73 -2.75 32.83
C ARG A 11 -59.20 -2.35 33.19
N PRO A 12 -60.02 -1.68 32.30
CA PRO A 12 -59.76 -0.88 31.07
C PRO A 12 -60.70 0.37 30.88
N ARG A 13 -60.75 0.91 29.63
CA ARG A 13 -61.78 1.77 28.95
C ARG A 13 -61.59 3.31 29.01
N ALA A 14 -62.15 4.12 28.08
CA ALA A 14 -62.46 4.02 26.63
C ALA A 14 -63.25 5.26 26.15
N MET A 15 -63.15 5.64 24.86
CA MET A 15 -64.11 6.38 23.98
C MET A 15 -63.38 7.37 23.03
N ARG A 16 -63.85 7.72 21.81
CA ARG A 16 -64.64 6.99 20.78
C ARG A 16 -64.61 7.77 19.44
N THR A 17 -64.32 7.08 18.32
CA THR A 17 -64.97 7.07 16.96
C THR A 17 -65.62 8.33 16.34
N PRO A 18 -65.72 8.49 14.99
CA PRO A 18 -65.62 7.50 13.89
C PRO A 18 -64.44 7.85 12.91
N SER A 19 -64.38 7.69 11.57
CA SER A 19 -65.30 7.27 10.48
C SER A 19 -64.56 6.71 9.22
N SER A 20 -65.31 6.42 8.14
CA SER A 20 -64.88 5.87 6.82
C SER A 20 -65.88 6.36 5.72
N PRO A 21 -65.92 5.92 4.43
CA PRO A 21 -65.02 5.05 3.62
C PRO A 21 -64.82 5.46 2.09
N ILE A 22 -63.95 4.74 1.34
CA ILE A 22 -64.09 4.06 -0.01
C ILE A 22 -64.94 4.73 -1.16
N PRO A 23 -64.63 4.68 -2.50
CA PRO A 23 -63.95 3.63 -3.31
C PRO A 23 -62.93 4.10 -4.41
N ALA A 24 -62.50 3.15 -5.27
CA ALA A 24 -61.61 3.32 -6.44
C ALA A 24 -62.29 3.03 -7.80
N THR A 25 -61.58 3.20 -8.93
CA THR A 25 -61.97 2.69 -10.27
C THR A 25 -60.76 2.31 -11.15
N LYS A 26 -61.01 1.75 -12.35
CA LYS A 26 -60.05 0.97 -13.18
C LYS A 26 -59.84 1.50 -14.61
N ASN A 27 -58.79 0.97 -15.25
CA ASN A 27 -58.62 0.72 -16.71
C ASN A 27 -58.59 1.90 -17.70
N SER A 28 -57.51 1.98 -18.48
CA SER A 28 -57.44 1.41 -19.85
C SER A 28 -56.09 1.73 -20.52
N GLY A 29 -55.84 1.23 -21.73
CA GLY A 29 -54.64 1.58 -22.50
C GLY A 29 -54.66 1.04 -23.93
N LYS A 30 -53.80 1.60 -24.80
CA LYS A 30 -53.38 1.03 -26.11
C LYS A 30 -52.18 1.79 -26.69
N SER A 31 -51.52 1.16 -27.67
CA SER A 31 -50.34 1.55 -28.47
C SER A 31 -50.44 2.95 -29.14
N ALA A 32 -49.37 3.59 -29.69
CA ALA A 32 -48.23 2.99 -30.40
C ALA A 32 -47.03 3.93 -30.74
N ARG A 33 -45.88 3.29 -31.08
CA ARG A 33 -44.87 3.64 -32.13
C ARG A 33 -43.85 4.83 -32.03
N ILE A 34 -42.59 4.43 -31.75
CA ILE A 34 -41.26 4.73 -32.39
C ILE A 34 -40.69 6.19 -32.50
N ILE A 35 -39.35 6.24 -32.33
CA ILE A 35 -38.31 7.21 -32.78
C ILE A 35 -37.69 8.08 -31.64
N PRO A 36 -36.34 8.13 -31.48
CA PRO A 36 -35.69 8.65 -30.27
C PRO A 36 -35.24 10.12 -30.35
N MET A 37 -35.19 10.80 -29.19
CA MET A 37 -34.61 12.15 -29.07
C MET A 37 -33.09 12.10 -28.85
N LYS A 38 -32.33 12.84 -29.67
CA LYS A 38 -30.92 13.14 -29.43
C LYS A 38 -30.77 14.26 -28.39
N ARG A 39 -29.68 14.23 -27.62
CA ARG A 39 -29.24 15.41 -26.82
C ARG A 39 -28.75 16.52 -27.78
N PRO A 40 -29.10 17.80 -27.53
CA PRO A 40 -28.46 18.91 -28.22
C PRO A 40 -27.11 19.26 -27.57
N ASN A 41 -26.08 19.51 -28.38
CA ASN A 41 -24.84 20.13 -27.93
C ASN A 41 -25.02 21.65 -27.91
N ILE A 42 -24.55 22.34 -26.87
CA ILE A 42 -24.34 23.79 -26.91
C ILE A 42 -22.92 24.06 -27.41
N ARG A 43 -22.80 24.66 -28.59
CA ARG A 43 -21.54 25.27 -29.05
C ARG A 43 -21.52 26.73 -28.58
N ILE A 44 -20.41 27.14 -27.98
CA ILE A 44 -20.10 28.55 -27.78
C ILE A 44 -19.53 29.11 -29.09
N VAL A 45 -20.04 30.25 -29.54
CA VAL A 45 -19.46 31.05 -30.63
C VAL A 45 -19.33 32.48 -30.12
N ALA A 46 -18.16 33.07 -30.32
CA ALA A 46 -17.85 34.42 -29.84
C ALA A 46 -18.23 35.50 -30.86
N THR A 47 -18.45 36.71 -30.38
CA THR A 47 -18.27 37.94 -31.16
C THR A 47 -17.86 39.05 -30.19
N ALA A 48 -16.95 39.93 -30.61
CA ALA A 48 -16.39 40.99 -29.78
C ALA A 48 -16.62 42.37 -30.42
N VAL A 49 -16.80 43.39 -29.57
CA VAL A 49 -16.57 44.82 -29.87
C VAL A 49 -15.90 45.44 -28.64
N LEU A 50 -15.12 46.51 -28.86
CA LEU A 50 -14.15 47.07 -27.91
C LEU A 50 -14.63 48.40 -27.28
N CYS A 51 -13.93 48.81 -26.21
CA CYS A 51 -13.80 50.18 -25.68
C CYS A 51 -14.90 50.81 -24.78
N ALA A 52 -14.44 51.81 -24.02
CA ALA A 52 -15.18 52.85 -23.29
C ALA A 52 -15.95 52.47 -21.99
N ALA A 53 -15.20 52.20 -20.90
CA ALA A 53 -15.47 52.74 -19.54
C ALA A 53 -14.39 52.30 -18.52
N LEU A 54 -13.25 52.99 -18.45
CA LEU A 54 -12.28 52.81 -17.36
C LEU A 54 -12.39 53.96 -16.35
N GLY A 55 -12.78 53.63 -15.12
CA GLY A 55 -12.79 54.55 -13.97
C GLY A 55 -13.29 53.82 -12.71
N GLY A 56 -12.64 53.93 -11.55
CA GLY A 56 -11.42 54.72 -11.31
C GLY A 56 -10.94 54.74 -9.86
N CYS A 57 -10.96 53.61 -9.14
CA CYS A 57 -10.44 53.55 -7.76
C CYS A 57 -8.91 53.35 -7.72
N MET A 58 -8.16 54.36 -8.15
CA MET A 58 -6.71 54.39 -7.96
C MET A 58 -6.38 54.75 -6.51
N ASN A 59 -5.80 53.81 -5.76
CA ASN A 59 -5.28 54.08 -4.43
C ASN A 59 -3.94 54.82 -4.58
N THR A 60 -3.93 56.13 -4.36
CA THR A 60 -2.78 57.00 -4.69
C THR A 60 -1.67 56.93 -3.63
N SER A 61 -0.91 55.84 -3.64
CA SER A 61 0.47 55.88 -3.13
C SER A 61 1.34 56.63 -4.15
N SER A 62 2.12 57.61 -3.69
CA SER A 62 2.96 58.45 -4.55
C SER A 62 4.24 57.72 -4.95
N SER A 63 4.20 57.01 -6.08
CA SER A 63 5.38 56.37 -6.66
C SER A 63 6.42 57.41 -7.07
N ARG A 64 7.51 57.54 -6.29
CA ARG A 64 8.73 58.18 -6.78
C ARG A 64 9.29 57.37 -7.94
N SER A 65 9.60 58.05 -9.05
CA SER A 65 10.05 57.45 -10.30
C SER A 65 11.52 56.98 -10.25
N GLY A 66 11.80 55.92 -9.48
CA GLY A 66 13.17 55.44 -9.24
C GLY A 66 13.38 53.92 -9.18
N ASP A 67 12.39 53.14 -8.74
CA ASP A 67 12.58 51.70 -8.48
C ASP A 67 12.03 50.81 -9.62
N THR A 68 12.69 50.84 -10.77
CA THR A 68 12.49 49.86 -11.87
C THR A 68 13.34 48.62 -11.66
N SER A 69 12.88 47.46 -12.14
CA SER A 69 13.65 46.20 -12.10
C SER A 69 14.85 46.19 -13.06
N PHE A 70 16.00 45.72 -12.59
CA PHE A 70 17.27 45.64 -13.35
C PHE A 70 17.93 44.26 -13.21
N LEU A 71 18.78 43.87 -14.17
CA LEU A 71 19.57 42.65 -14.06
C LEU A 71 20.75 42.84 -13.09
N VAL A 72 21.13 41.75 -12.41
CA VAL A 72 22.21 41.71 -11.41
C VAL A 72 23.25 40.63 -11.70
N GLY A 73 23.40 40.29 -12.98
CA GLY A 73 24.35 39.31 -13.49
C GLY A 73 23.82 37.86 -13.46
N LYS A 74 24.73 36.90 -13.30
CA LYS A 74 24.43 35.48 -13.10
C LYS A 74 24.96 35.00 -11.75
N ASN A 75 24.24 34.08 -11.11
CA ASN A 75 24.66 33.47 -9.84
C ASN A 75 25.80 32.45 -10.03
N GLY A 76 26.35 31.95 -8.92
CA GLY A 76 27.47 31.01 -8.90
C GLY A 76 27.23 29.70 -9.67
N ILE A 77 25.97 29.37 -9.99
CA ILE A 77 25.55 28.20 -10.78
C ILE A 77 25.08 28.57 -12.21
N GLY A 78 25.18 29.85 -12.61
CA GLY A 78 24.96 30.31 -13.99
C GLY A 78 23.53 30.75 -14.34
N GLU A 79 22.57 30.71 -13.41
CA GLU A 79 21.22 31.27 -13.63
C GLU A 79 21.29 32.79 -13.77
N ALA A 80 20.56 33.36 -14.72
CA ALA A 80 20.41 34.82 -14.84
C ALA A 80 19.55 35.37 -13.70
N CYS A 81 19.94 36.53 -13.15
CA CYS A 81 19.33 37.09 -11.95
C CYS A 81 18.87 38.54 -12.14
N ARG A 82 17.76 38.90 -11.49
CA ARG A 82 17.06 40.18 -11.63
C ARG A 82 16.63 40.70 -10.26
N ALA A 83 16.97 41.95 -9.95
CA ALA A 83 16.45 42.66 -8.78
C ALA A 83 15.15 43.38 -9.14
N GLN A 84 14.16 43.36 -8.26
CA GLN A 84 12.89 44.08 -8.41
C GLN A 84 12.35 44.57 -7.05
N PRO A 85 11.41 45.54 -7.01
CA PRO A 85 10.84 46.02 -5.76
C PRO A 85 10.20 44.90 -4.94
N GLY A 86 10.66 44.73 -3.70
CA GLY A 86 10.16 43.73 -2.76
C GLY A 86 9.23 44.32 -1.70
N ALA A 87 8.60 43.45 -0.91
CA ALA A 87 7.77 43.91 0.21
C ALA A 87 8.62 44.57 1.31
N ARG A 88 8.14 45.69 1.87
CA ARG A 88 8.75 46.29 3.07
C ARG A 88 8.59 45.33 4.26
N PRO A 89 9.65 45.00 5.01
CA PRO A 89 9.56 44.11 6.16
C PRO A 89 8.69 44.71 7.28
N GLU A 90 7.91 43.86 7.95
CA GLU A 90 7.10 44.25 9.09
C GLU A 90 7.98 44.74 10.26
N GLY A 91 7.54 45.79 10.97
CA GLY A 91 8.34 46.43 12.02
C GLY A 91 9.58 47.21 11.53
N GLY A 92 9.87 47.22 10.23
CA GLY A 92 11.09 47.83 9.65
C GLY A 92 11.16 49.35 9.78
N THR A 93 11.64 49.84 10.93
CA THR A 93 12.03 51.24 11.13
C THR A 93 13.28 51.57 10.32
N GLY A 94 13.40 52.83 9.88
CA GLY A 94 14.55 53.29 9.07
C GLY A 94 14.69 52.70 7.66
N VAL A 95 13.84 51.76 7.23
CA VAL A 95 13.91 51.21 5.86
C VAL A 95 13.55 52.28 4.83
N GLN A 96 14.46 52.52 3.89
CA GLN A 96 14.31 53.42 2.74
C GLN A 96 13.66 52.68 1.56
N ARG A 97 14.20 51.52 1.16
CA ARG A 97 13.59 50.62 0.15
C ARG A 97 13.96 49.15 0.37
N THR A 98 13.22 48.25 -0.28
CA THR A 98 13.53 46.81 -0.32
C THR A 98 13.53 46.34 -1.77
N LEU A 99 14.58 45.61 -2.15
CA LEU A 99 14.65 44.87 -3.41
C LEU A 99 14.72 43.37 -3.12
N GLU A 100 14.10 42.58 -3.97
CA GLU A 100 14.15 41.13 -3.96
C GLU A 100 14.79 40.65 -5.27
N VAL A 101 15.77 39.76 -5.13
CA VAL A 101 16.58 39.20 -6.21
C VAL A 101 16.02 37.84 -6.57
N TYR A 102 15.63 37.68 -7.83
CA TYR A 102 15.15 36.42 -8.40
C TYR A 102 16.18 35.92 -9.40
N CYS A 103 16.74 34.74 -9.15
CA CYS A 103 17.54 33.99 -10.11
C CYS A 103 16.69 32.92 -10.80
N GLY A 104 16.99 32.64 -12.07
CA GLY A 104 16.30 31.61 -12.85
C GLY A 104 14.82 31.95 -13.11
N ASN A 105 13.99 30.90 -13.19
CA ASN A 105 12.55 31.02 -13.45
C ASN A 105 11.69 30.84 -12.17
N TRP A 106 12.30 31.02 -10.99
CA TRP A 106 11.69 30.71 -9.70
C TRP A 106 10.80 31.84 -9.19
N ARG A 107 9.77 31.48 -8.41
CA ARG A 107 8.78 32.44 -7.85
C ARG A 107 9.12 32.93 -6.45
N GLU A 108 10.18 32.41 -5.85
CA GLU A 108 10.69 32.75 -4.52
C GLU A 108 12.02 33.49 -4.70
N PRO A 109 12.29 34.57 -3.92
CA PRO A 109 13.52 35.34 -4.08
C PRO A 109 14.73 34.54 -3.58
N SER A 110 15.79 34.55 -4.38
CA SER A 110 17.10 33.98 -4.03
C SER A 110 17.83 34.83 -2.99
N ALA A 111 17.56 36.14 -2.96
CA ALA A 111 18.03 37.05 -1.92
C ALA A 111 17.09 38.26 -1.73
N ARG A 112 17.17 38.93 -0.59
CA ARG A 112 16.51 40.20 -0.27
C ARG A 112 17.56 41.21 0.18
N VAL A 113 17.45 42.45 -0.31
CA VAL A 113 18.35 43.57 0.01
C VAL A 113 17.51 44.77 0.47
N ILE A 114 17.88 45.35 1.60
CA ILE A 114 17.15 46.42 2.29
C ILE A 114 18.11 47.60 2.47
N GLU A 115 17.75 48.76 1.94
CA GLU A 115 18.48 50.01 2.14
C GLU A 115 17.90 50.76 3.34
N LEU A 116 18.77 51.28 4.23
CA LEU A 116 18.37 52.09 5.39
C LEU A 116 18.60 53.58 5.15
N THR A 117 17.83 54.42 5.85
CA THR A 117 17.96 55.88 5.80
C THR A 117 19.27 56.37 6.46
N PRO A 118 19.96 57.41 5.94
CA PRO A 118 21.40 57.61 6.19
C PRO A 118 21.81 58.28 7.52
N ASP A 119 20.92 58.36 8.51
CA ASP A 119 20.95 59.44 9.53
C ASP A 119 21.86 59.19 10.76
N MET A 120 22.75 58.19 10.74
CA MET A 120 23.65 57.85 11.86
C MET A 120 24.99 57.25 11.40
N SER A 121 26.01 57.29 12.26
CA SER A 121 27.39 56.90 11.94
C SER A 121 27.55 55.40 11.66
N ALA A 122 27.93 55.08 10.42
CA ALA A 122 27.84 53.73 9.84
C ALA A 122 28.38 52.59 10.73
N ASN A 123 29.60 52.67 11.27
CA ASN A 123 30.21 51.53 11.95
C ASN A 123 29.50 51.15 13.27
N ALA A 124 28.98 52.13 14.02
CA ALA A 124 28.18 51.87 15.21
C ALA A 124 26.79 51.31 14.84
N VAL A 125 26.21 51.82 13.75
CA VAL A 125 24.94 51.34 13.19
C VAL A 125 25.05 49.90 12.71
N MET A 126 26.12 49.53 11.99
CA MET A 126 26.32 48.16 11.49
C MET A 126 26.41 47.14 12.63
N GLY A 127 27.18 47.43 13.68
CA GLY A 127 27.31 46.56 14.85
C GLY A 127 25.97 46.29 15.53
N ASN A 128 25.18 47.34 15.77
CA ASN A 128 23.83 47.22 16.33
C ASN A 128 22.91 46.42 15.40
N TYR A 129 22.92 46.68 14.08
CA TYR A 129 22.07 45.94 13.14
C TYR A 129 22.40 44.45 13.05
N ALA A 130 23.67 44.06 13.15
CA ALA A 130 24.12 42.67 13.08
C ALA A 130 23.98 41.88 14.40
N SER A 131 23.64 42.53 15.52
CA SER A 131 23.65 41.90 16.85
C SER A 131 22.41 42.16 17.73
N GLN A 132 21.80 43.36 17.68
CA GLN A 132 20.73 43.79 18.58
C GLN A 132 19.75 44.74 17.86
N SER A 133 19.00 44.22 16.87
CA SER A 133 18.06 45.01 16.05
C SER A 133 16.79 44.24 15.69
N TRP A 134 15.78 44.95 15.17
CA TRP A 134 14.56 44.33 14.65
C TRP A 134 14.87 43.29 13.55
N TRP A 135 15.85 43.58 12.69
CA TRP A 135 16.26 42.68 11.61
C TRP A 135 17.05 41.49 12.12
N ARG A 136 17.96 41.68 13.09
CA ARG A 136 18.63 40.55 13.76
C ARG A 136 17.62 39.64 14.46
N GLY A 137 16.61 40.21 15.11
CA GLY A 137 15.52 39.45 15.75
C GLY A 137 14.64 38.67 14.76
N ASP A 138 14.45 39.13 13.53
CA ASP A 138 13.79 38.37 12.46
C ASP A 138 14.71 37.27 11.88
N ILE A 139 15.98 37.61 11.63
CA ILE A 139 17.02 36.66 11.19
C ILE A 139 17.15 35.50 12.17
N ASP A 140 17.31 35.76 13.48
CA ASP A 140 17.44 34.71 14.49
C ASP A 140 16.16 33.86 14.61
N GLN A 141 14.96 34.36 14.32
CA GLN A 141 13.74 33.55 14.33
C GLN A 141 13.69 32.49 13.21
N ARG A 142 14.40 32.74 12.10
CA ARG A 142 14.36 31.93 10.88
C ARG A 142 15.63 31.10 10.68
N LEU A 143 16.76 31.61 11.14
CA LEU A 143 18.10 31.08 10.93
C LEU A 143 18.81 30.82 12.26
N THR A 144 19.78 29.91 12.25
CA THR A 144 20.81 29.79 13.27
C THR A 144 22.07 30.45 12.71
N CYS A 145 22.43 31.61 13.25
CA CYS A 145 23.57 32.41 12.78
C CYS A 145 24.72 32.42 13.81
N PRO A 146 25.99 32.37 13.37
CA PRO A 146 27.13 32.64 14.26
C PRO A 146 27.17 34.11 14.70
N ALA A 147 28.16 34.46 15.52
CA ALA A 147 28.52 35.85 15.74
C ALA A 147 28.96 36.50 14.41
N PRO A 148 28.61 37.79 14.16
CA PRO A 148 28.98 38.46 12.92
C PRO A 148 30.50 38.61 12.77
N ALA A 149 31.04 38.15 11.65
CA ALA A 149 32.45 38.25 11.30
C ALA A 149 32.71 39.49 10.43
N ALA A 150 33.87 40.14 10.63
CA ALA A 150 34.30 41.23 9.77
C ALA A 150 34.62 40.73 8.36
N ALA A 151 34.06 41.40 7.36
CA ALA A 151 34.18 41.07 5.94
C ALA A 151 34.32 42.34 5.10
N LYS A 152 34.63 42.18 3.80
CA LYS A 152 34.50 43.25 2.82
C LYS A 152 33.59 42.83 1.68
N VAL A 153 32.74 43.74 1.24
CA VAL A 153 31.95 43.62 0.00
C VAL A 153 32.58 44.46 -1.10
N LEU A 154 32.50 43.99 -2.35
CA LEU A 154 33.19 44.60 -3.49
C LEU A 154 34.72 44.72 -3.26
N ASP A 155 35.27 43.84 -2.40
CA ASP A 155 36.62 43.86 -1.79
C ASP A 155 37.10 45.22 -1.19
N ARG A 156 36.20 46.21 -1.07
CA ARG A 156 36.53 47.57 -0.67
C ARG A 156 35.82 47.98 0.62
N TYR A 157 34.52 47.77 0.69
CA TYR A 157 33.64 48.37 1.70
C TYR A 157 33.45 47.44 2.89
N ASP A 158 33.45 48.00 4.10
CA ASP A 158 33.36 47.22 5.33
C ASP A 158 31.96 46.63 5.53
N ALA A 159 31.93 45.38 5.98
CA ALA A 159 30.71 44.62 6.22
C ALA A 159 30.85 43.66 7.41
N LEU A 160 29.70 43.21 7.91
CA LEU A 160 29.55 42.16 8.89
C LEU A 160 28.77 41.00 8.25
N LEU A 161 29.45 39.87 8.08
CA LEU A 161 28.91 38.65 7.47
C LEU A 161 28.51 37.63 8.55
N MET A 162 27.40 36.94 8.33
CA MET A 162 26.94 35.81 9.12
C MET A 162 26.63 34.65 8.17
N GLU A 163 27.42 33.57 8.26
CA GLU A 163 27.18 32.33 7.53
C GLU A 163 26.23 31.46 8.34
N CYS A 164 24.93 31.66 8.12
CA CYS A 164 23.86 31.03 8.88
C CYS A 164 23.40 29.73 8.23
N ARG A 165 22.60 28.96 8.96
CA ARG A 165 21.80 27.84 8.43
C ARG A 165 20.33 28.07 8.75
N ARG A 166 19.41 27.71 7.85
CA ARG A 166 17.97 27.74 8.13
C ARG A 166 17.64 26.75 9.24
N LYS A 167 16.86 27.19 10.24
CA LYS A 167 16.38 26.31 11.33
C LYS A 167 15.50 25.16 10.82
N GLN A 168 14.96 25.29 9.61
CA GLN A 168 14.25 24.24 8.89
C GLN A 168 15.14 23.71 7.75
N GLY A 169 15.50 22.42 7.83
CA GLY A 169 16.27 21.71 6.81
C GLY A 169 17.77 22.01 6.74
N GLY A 170 18.34 22.82 7.65
CA GLY A 170 19.79 23.03 7.77
C GLY A 170 20.45 23.86 6.65
N TRP A 171 19.71 24.26 5.62
CA TRP A 171 20.23 24.90 4.40
C TRP A 171 21.03 26.17 4.68
N PRO A 172 22.26 26.33 4.13
CA PRO A 172 23.04 27.55 4.25
C PRO A 172 22.30 28.79 3.75
N VAL A 173 22.39 29.89 4.50
CA VAL A 173 21.90 31.22 4.14
C VAL A 173 22.92 32.23 4.63
N VAL A 174 23.31 33.18 3.78
CA VAL A 174 24.14 34.31 4.19
C VAL A 174 23.24 35.44 4.67
N ALA A 175 23.61 36.06 5.78
CA ALA A 175 23.06 37.32 6.25
C ALA A 175 24.20 38.34 6.39
N LEU A 176 23.94 39.59 5.98
CA LEU A 176 24.97 40.59 5.72
C LEU A 176 24.49 41.97 6.16
N VAL A 177 25.37 42.72 6.84
CA VAL A 177 25.22 44.17 7.05
C VAL A 177 26.42 44.86 6.42
N ALA A 178 26.22 45.84 5.55
CA ALA A 178 27.31 46.51 4.84
C ALA A 178 27.10 48.03 4.76
N SER A 179 28.20 48.80 4.75
CA SER A 179 28.18 50.25 4.57
C SER A 179 28.89 50.65 3.27
N VAL A 180 28.12 51.09 2.27
CA VAL A 180 28.63 51.43 0.93
C VAL A 180 28.28 52.88 0.60
N ASN A 181 29.31 53.69 0.33
CA ASN A 181 29.20 55.14 0.06
C ASN A 181 28.38 55.94 1.10
N GLY A 182 28.34 55.48 2.36
CA GLY A 182 27.62 56.12 3.47
C GLY A 182 26.18 55.64 3.68
N ALA A 183 25.63 54.83 2.77
CA ALA A 183 24.36 54.13 2.99
C ALA A 183 24.59 52.76 3.64
N VAL A 184 23.71 52.37 4.56
CA VAL A 184 23.75 51.07 5.24
C VAL A 184 22.73 50.12 4.61
N PHE A 185 23.18 48.90 4.33
CA PHE A 185 22.40 47.84 3.71
C PHE A 185 22.30 46.63 4.62
N LEU A 186 21.12 46.03 4.69
CA LEU A 186 20.87 44.72 5.28
C LEU A 186 20.52 43.75 4.14
N ALA A 187 21.10 42.57 4.11
CA ALA A 187 20.78 41.58 3.07
C ALA A 187 20.78 40.15 3.62
N GLU A 188 19.95 39.31 3.01
CA GLU A 188 19.87 37.87 3.27
C GLU A 188 19.68 37.10 1.96
N GLY A 189 20.20 35.87 1.84
CA GLY A 189 19.97 35.05 0.65
C GLY A 189 20.71 33.71 0.65
N ILE A 190 20.47 32.90 -0.40
CA ILE A 190 21.25 31.69 -0.63
C ILE A 190 22.70 32.06 -1.04
N PRO A 191 23.75 31.35 -0.59
CA PRO A 191 25.11 31.86 -0.75
C PRO A 191 25.60 31.84 -2.21
N VAL A 192 25.00 31.01 -3.08
CA VAL A 192 25.25 31.05 -4.53
C VAL A 192 24.87 32.39 -5.19
N ALA A 193 24.05 33.22 -4.54
CA ALA A 193 23.59 34.52 -5.04
C ALA A 193 24.36 35.70 -4.41
N MET A 194 25.52 35.47 -3.79
CA MET A 194 26.27 36.52 -3.08
C MET A 194 26.74 37.64 -4.04
N SER A 195 27.22 37.31 -5.24
CA SER A 195 27.56 38.33 -6.26
C SER A 195 26.35 39.19 -6.64
N GLN A 196 25.12 38.64 -6.59
CA GLN A 196 23.90 39.40 -6.87
C GLN A 196 23.52 40.32 -5.71
N ILE A 197 23.75 39.89 -4.47
CA ILE A 197 23.60 40.75 -3.29
C ILE A 197 24.57 41.93 -3.42
N GLU A 198 25.84 41.68 -3.72
CA GLU A 198 26.86 42.71 -3.93
C GLU A 198 26.53 43.63 -5.12
N ASN A 199 26.12 43.08 -6.26
CA ASN A 199 25.68 43.85 -7.44
C ASN A 199 24.45 44.73 -7.14
N THR A 200 23.51 44.24 -6.33
CA THR A 200 22.33 45.00 -5.91
C THR A 200 22.72 46.14 -4.98
N ILE A 201 23.55 45.87 -3.96
CA ILE A 201 24.05 46.87 -3.00
C ILE A 201 24.89 47.94 -3.71
N GLY A 202 25.89 47.52 -4.51
CA GLY A 202 26.77 48.42 -5.24
C GLY A 202 26.02 49.24 -6.30
N GLY A 203 25.03 48.64 -6.96
CA GLY A 203 24.13 49.35 -7.88
C GLY A 203 23.21 50.35 -7.18
N LEU A 204 22.73 50.07 -5.97
CA LEU A 204 21.95 51.03 -5.16
C LEU A 204 22.81 52.19 -4.67
N ALA A 205 23.98 51.90 -4.10
CA ALA A 205 24.91 52.88 -3.54
C ALA A 205 25.73 53.69 -4.59
N GLY A 206 25.55 53.42 -5.88
CA GLY A 206 26.33 54.05 -6.96
C GLY A 206 27.81 53.65 -6.99
N ALA A 207 28.20 52.57 -6.30
CA ALA A 207 29.55 52.01 -6.33
C ALA A 207 29.78 51.13 -7.58
N ILE A 208 28.71 50.64 -8.21
CA ILE A 208 28.74 49.92 -9.50
C ILE A 208 27.85 50.65 -10.51
N ASP A 209 28.39 50.85 -11.71
CA ASP A 209 27.62 51.27 -12.89
C ASP A 209 26.69 50.14 -13.34
N ARG A 210 25.38 50.29 -13.10
CA ARG A 210 24.37 49.25 -13.39
C ARG A 210 24.37 48.79 -14.84
N SER A 211 24.71 49.67 -15.79
CA SER A 211 24.76 49.31 -17.22
C SER A 211 25.79 48.23 -17.53
N LYS A 212 26.87 48.16 -16.74
CA LYS A 212 27.98 47.22 -16.94
C LYS A 212 27.80 45.89 -16.22
N ILE A 213 26.75 45.72 -15.41
CA ILE A 213 26.46 44.45 -14.72
C ILE A 213 25.98 43.39 -15.73
N GLU A 214 25.33 43.81 -16.82
CA GLU A 214 24.86 42.92 -17.89
C GLU A 214 26.02 42.40 -18.75
N ASP A 215 26.98 43.26 -19.11
CA ASP A 215 28.14 42.91 -19.96
C ASP A 215 29.31 42.26 -19.21
N ALA A 216 29.62 42.72 -17.98
CA ALA A 216 30.81 42.31 -17.23
C ALA A 216 30.52 41.37 -16.04
N GLY A 217 29.25 41.03 -15.79
CA GLY A 217 28.82 40.23 -14.63
C GLY A 217 28.78 41.00 -13.30
N GLY A 218 29.35 42.21 -13.26
CA GLY A 218 29.37 43.08 -12.08
C GLY A 218 30.64 42.90 -11.23
N SER A 219 30.49 42.89 -9.91
CA SER A 219 31.60 42.68 -8.96
C SER A 219 31.51 41.30 -8.32
N ARG A 220 32.68 40.69 -8.13
CA ARG A 220 32.89 39.50 -7.29
C ARG A 220 33.94 39.85 -6.26
N SER A 221 33.56 39.91 -4.99
CA SER A 221 34.51 39.95 -3.90
C SER A 221 35.11 38.56 -3.64
N SER A 222 36.27 38.54 -3.00
CA SER A 222 36.85 37.34 -2.38
C SER A 222 35.88 36.60 -1.44
N VAL A 223 34.92 37.31 -0.84
CA VAL A 223 33.84 36.73 -0.01
C VAL A 223 32.79 36.05 -0.88
N ALA A 224 32.34 36.69 -1.96
CA ALA A 224 31.37 36.12 -2.90
C ALA A 224 31.93 34.86 -3.59
N GLU A 225 33.17 34.89 -4.09
CA GLU A 225 33.80 33.73 -4.73
C GLU A 225 33.92 32.53 -3.77
N ARG A 226 34.29 32.77 -2.51
CA ARG A 226 34.36 31.71 -1.50
C ARG A 226 32.99 31.06 -1.26
N LEU A 227 31.94 31.86 -1.06
CA LEU A 227 30.60 31.38 -0.74
C LEU A 227 29.93 30.65 -1.92
N GLU A 228 30.16 31.15 -3.14
CA GLU A 228 29.70 30.54 -4.40
C GLU A 228 30.47 29.26 -4.75
N ALA A 229 31.74 29.14 -4.35
CA ALA A 229 32.49 27.89 -4.50
C ALA A 229 32.08 26.82 -3.47
N GLN A 230 31.71 27.24 -2.25
CA GLN A 230 31.35 26.38 -1.12
C GLN A 230 29.90 25.87 -1.14
N THR A 231 29.00 26.45 -1.96
CA THR A 231 27.60 25.99 -2.08
C THR A 231 27.18 25.86 -3.54
N LYS A 232 26.31 24.89 -3.86
CA LYS A 232 26.01 24.51 -5.27
C LYS A 232 24.52 24.24 -5.56
N PHE A 233 23.60 24.80 -4.74
CA PHE A 233 22.16 24.61 -4.87
C PHE A 233 21.45 25.90 -5.30
N SER A 234 20.41 25.78 -6.14
CA SER A 234 19.52 26.90 -6.50
C SER A 234 18.40 27.10 -5.47
N ILE A 235 17.69 28.22 -5.54
CA ILE A 235 16.43 28.39 -4.78
C ILE A 235 15.42 27.29 -5.17
N GLY A 236 15.42 26.84 -6.43
CA GLY A 236 14.55 25.77 -6.91
C GLY A 236 14.85 24.38 -6.32
N ASP A 237 16.11 24.05 -6.06
CA ASP A 237 16.50 22.80 -5.40
C ASP A 237 16.00 22.80 -3.94
N LEU A 238 16.08 23.96 -3.28
CA LEU A 238 15.52 24.19 -1.94
C LEU A 238 13.98 24.08 -1.94
N SER A 239 13.29 24.75 -2.87
CA SER A 239 11.84 24.60 -3.04
C SER A 239 11.45 23.15 -3.39
N ALA A 240 12.27 22.41 -4.13
CA ALA A 240 12.03 21.00 -4.45
C ALA A 240 12.15 20.10 -3.20
N PHE A 241 13.19 20.30 -2.38
CA PHE A 241 13.35 19.62 -1.10
C PHE A 241 12.16 19.89 -0.15
N GLU A 242 11.77 21.16 0.01
CA GLU A 242 10.65 21.52 0.88
C GLU A 242 9.31 20.98 0.39
N ASN A 243 9.06 21.00 -0.93
CA ASN A 243 7.87 20.39 -1.50
C ASN A 243 7.84 18.87 -1.32
N ALA A 244 8.96 18.18 -1.52
CA ALA A 244 9.08 16.75 -1.27
C ALA A 244 8.81 16.42 0.21
N MET A 245 9.43 17.13 1.15
CA MET A 245 9.15 16.96 2.59
C MET A 245 7.68 17.21 2.94
N ARG A 246 7.08 18.28 2.41
CA ARG A 246 5.67 18.64 2.62
C ARG A 246 4.70 17.58 2.06
N LEU A 247 4.99 17.04 0.87
CA LEU A 247 4.18 15.99 0.24
C LEU A 247 4.37 14.64 0.94
N GLY A 248 5.58 14.32 1.42
CA GLY A 248 5.84 13.15 2.26
C GLY A 248 5.02 13.16 3.55
N GLN A 249 4.99 14.31 4.23
CA GLN A 249 4.18 14.51 5.43
C GLN A 249 2.67 14.42 5.14
N TYR A 250 2.21 15.00 4.03
CA TYR A 250 0.81 14.89 3.57
C TYR A 250 0.41 13.43 3.30
N TYR A 251 1.15 12.70 2.48
CA TYR A 251 0.83 11.31 2.13
C TYR A 251 0.88 10.38 3.35
N ASN A 252 1.86 10.55 4.24
CA ASN A 252 1.92 9.82 5.51
C ASN A 252 0.66 10.06 6.36
N SER A 253 0.18 11.31 6.41
CA SER A 253 -0.98 11.71 7.21
C SER A 253 -2.30 11.13 6.69
N ILE A 254 -2.49 11.04 5.37
CA ILE A 254 -3.65 10.35 4.77
C ILE A 254 -3.47 8.82 4.64
N ARG A 255 -2.36 8.28 5.18
CA ARG A 255 -1.98 6.85 5.17
C ARG A 255 -1.69 6.26 3.78
N GLU A 256 -1.19 7.07 2.86
CA GLU A 256 -0.69 6.65 1.54
C GLU A 256 0.86 6.46 1.58
N PHE A 257 1.32 5.59 2.49
CA PHE A 257 2.72 5.46 2.92
C PHE A 257 3.74 5.20 1.79
N ALA A 258 3.36 4.46 0.74
CA ALA A 258 4.23 4.21 -0.41
C ALA A 258 4.61 5.52 -1.14
N LYS A 259 3.65 6.44 -1.31
CA LYS A 259 3.88 7.77 -1.89
C LYS A 259 4.65 8.68 -0.93
N ALA A 260 4.42 8.53 0.38
CA ALA A 260 5.19 9.25 1.38
C ALA A 260 6.68 8.91 1.29
N GLU A 261 6.99 7.62 1.15
CA GLU A 261 8.36 7.13 0.94
C GLU A 261 8.98 7.70 -0.34
N ASP A 262 8.27 7.68 -1.48
CA ASP A 262 8.78 8.26 -2.74
C ASP A 262 9.17 9.73 -2.60
N GLN A 263 8.43 10.50 -1.80
CA GLN A 263 8.73 11.90 -1.54
C GLN A 263 9.90 12.09 -0.55
N TYR A 264 10.02 11.26 0.49
CA TYR A 264 11.21 11.29 1.36
C TYR A 264 12.48 10.83 0.63
N ARG A 265 12.39 9.86 -0.29
CA ARG A 265 13.50 9.45 -1.19
C ARG A 265 13.92 10.60 -2.10
N GLN A 266 12.95 11.33 -2.68
CA GLN A 266 13.23 12.52 -3.49
C GLN A 266 13.91 13.63 -2.66
N ALA A 267 13.48 13.86 -1.41
CA ALA A 267 14.14 14.81 -0.51
C ALA A 267 15.58 14.38 -0.16
N LEU A 268 15.82 13.08 0.09
CA LEU A 268 17.15 12.54 0.36
C LEU A 268 18.09 12.66 -0.86
N ALA A 269 17.60 12.38 -2.07
CA ALA A 269 18.39 12.55 -3.29
C ALA A 269 18.79 14.02 -3.53
N VAL A 270 17.90 14.98 -3.26
CA VAL A 270 18.23 16.42 -3.33
C VAL A 270 19.24 16.79 -2.23
N LEU A 271 19.07 16.29 -1.01
CA LEU A 271 20.01 16.56 0.09
C LEU A 271 21.41 16.00 -0.22
N MET A 272 21.53 14.72 -0.59
CA MET A 272 22.83 14.09 -0.88
C MET A 272 23.55 14.75 -2.07
N LYS A 273 22.82 15.23 -3.09
CA LYS A 273 23.41 15.91 -4.25
C LYS A 273 24.08 17.24 -3.90
N PHE A 274 23.60 17.95 -2.88
CA PHE A 274 24.00 19.34 -2.59
C PHE A 274 24.59 19.58 -1.20
N GLN A 275 24.35 18.67 -0.26
CA GLN A 275 24.85 18.67 1.12
C GLN A 275 25.13 17.21 1.58
N PRO A 276 26.08 16.50 0.93
CA PRO A 276 26.42 15.12 1.28
C PRO A 276 26.96 14.96 2.71
N ASP A 277 27.44 16.04 3.32
CA ASP A 277 28.00 16.08 4.67
C ASP A 277 26.97 16.43 5.77
N ASP A 278 25.70 16.70 5.43
CA ASP A 278 24.66 17.01 6.43
C ASP A 278 24.04 15.72 7.02
N GLU A 279 24.77 15.08 7.92
CA GLU A 279 24.36 13.84 8.57
C GLU A 279 23.04 13.99 9.35
N VAL A 280 22.79 15.13 9.98
CA VAL A 280 21.60 15.32 10.81
C VAL A 280 20.32 15.34 9.96
N ASN A 281 20.30 16.06 8.83
CA ASN A 281 19.14 16.06 7.94
C ASN A 281 19.01 14.73 7.18
N GLN A 282 20.13 14.04 6.88
CA GLN A 282 20.08 12.66 6.39
C GLN A 282 19.42 11.73 7.41
N GLY A 283 19.84 11.76 8.67
CA GLY A 283 19.31 10.91 9.75
C GLY A 283 17.81 11.13 10.00
N ILE A 284 17.33 12.37 9.90
CA ILE A 284 15.90 12.69 9.92
C ILE A 284 15.15 12.03 8.75
N LEU A 285 15.72 12.04 7.55
CA LEU A 285 15.14 11.40 6.37
C LEU A 285 15.16 9.88 6.46
N TYR A 286 16.27 9.28 6.91
CA TYR A 286 16.36 7.85 7.19
C TYR A 286 15.29 7.41 8.21
N ALA A 287 15.07 8.17 9.28
CA ALA A 287 14.01 7.90 10.25
C ALA A 287 12.59 7.98 9.62
N HIS A 288 12.34 8.95 8.74
CA HIS A 288 11.07 9.03 8.00
C HIS A 288 10.89 7.84 7.04
N LEU A 289 11.94 7.45 6.31
CA LEU A 289 11.93 6.31 5.38
C LEU A 289 11.73 4.98 6.11
N ALA A 290 12.43 4.76 7.23
CA ALA A 290 12.26 3.60 8.10
C ALA A 290 10.82 3.46 8.58
N LEU A 291 10.19 4.56 9.02
CA LEU A 291 8.78 4.55 9.39
C LEU A 291 7.86 4.21 8.20
N GLN A 292 8.14 4.70 6.98
CA GLN A 292 7.33 4.32 5.81
C GLN A 292 7.52 2.86 5.39
N ALA A 293 8.75 2.32 5.44
CA ALA A 293 9.01 0.91 5.20
C ALA A 293 8.30 0.03 6.24
N SER A 294 8.35 0.42 7.51
CA SER A 294 7.63 -0.21 8.62
C SER A 294 6.10 -0.18 8.44
N ASN A 295 5.53 0.96 8.05
CA ASN A 295 4.10 1.11 7.76
C ASN A 295 3.65 0.22 6.56
N GLN A 296 4.59 -0.17 5.70
CA GLN A 296 4.40 -1.11 4.58
C GLN A 296 4.81 -2.55 4.93
N GLN A 297 5.07 -2.85 6.21
CA GLN A 297 5.46 -4.17 6.74
C GLN A 297 6.80 -4.72 6.20
N ARG A 298 7.64 -3.87 5.59
CA ARG A 298 9.01 -4.21 5.15
C ARG A 298 9.99 -4.04 6.32
N PHE A 299 9.84 -4.88 7.35
CA PHE A 299 10.47 -4.66 8.65
C PHE A 299 12.01 -4.64 8.60
N ALA A 300 12.66 -5.64 8.01
CA ALA A 300 14.14 -5.68 7.94
C ALA A 300 14.76 -4.46 7.20
N ILE A 301 14.08 -3.92 6.19
CA ILE A 301 14.49 -2.67 5.53
C ILE A 301 14.30 -1.49 6.49
N ALA A 302 13.20 -1.45 7.26
CA ALA A 302 12.98 -0.43 8.26
C ALA A 302 14.01 -0.48 9.40
N ASP A 303 14.42 -1.67 9.86
CA ASP A 303 15.44 -1.85 10.89
C ASP A 303 16.79 -1.24 10.44
N GLY A 304 17.30 -1.63 9.27
CA GLY A 304 18.54 -1.04 8.74
C GLY A 304 18.45 0.47 8.51
N LEU A 305 17.32 0.98 7.99
CA LEU A 305 17.10 2.43 7.86
C LEU A 305 16.98 3.14 9.22
N PHE A 306 16.52 2.49 10.29
CA PHE A 306 16.57 3.05 11.65
C PHE A 306 17.99 3.09 12.20
N ASP A 307 18.82 2.09 11.90
CA ASP A 307 20.21 2.05 12.36
C ASP A 307 21.08 3.06 11.59
N GLN A 308 20.81 3.30 10.30
CA GLN A 308 21.33 4.46 9.54
C GLN A 308 20.95 5.78 10.21
N ALA A 309 19.68 5.93 10.61
CA ALA A 309 19.18 7.13 11.27
C ALA A 309 19.85 7.33 12.63
N GLU A 310 19.99 6.29 13.45
CA GLU A 310 20.60 6.35 14.78
C GLU A 310 22.07 6.74 14.70
N THR A 311 22.82 6.12 13.78
CA THR A 311 24.23 6.45 13.49
C THR A 311 24.39 7.93 13.15
N LYS A 312 23.62 8.43 12.17
CA LYS A 312 23.72 9.80 11.66
C LYS A 312 23.14 10.88 12.58
N LEU A 313 22.34 10.49 13.58
CA LEU A 313 21.79 11.40 14.59
C LEU A 313 22.63 11.47 15.88
N GLY A 314 23.81 10.84 15.93
CA GLY A 314 24.69 10.87 17.11
C GLY A 314 25.05 12.29 17.59
N GLY A 315 25.20 13.25 16.67
CA GLY A 315 25.46 14.66 16.97
C GLY A 315 24.21 15.55 17.08
N ALA A 316 22.99 15.00 17.02
CA ALA A 316 21.75 15.78 16.94
C ALA A 316 21.18 16.21 18.32
N ASP A 317 20.39 17.29 18.32
CA ASP A 317 19.63 17.74 19.50
C ASP A 317 18.78 16.61 20.08
N GLU A 318 18.67 16.61 21.40
CA GLU A 318 17.98 15.58 22.19
C GLU A 318 16.52 15.37 21.76
N LEU A 319 15.80 16.41 21.36
CA LEU A 319 14.42 16.28 20.88
C LEU A 319 14.34 15.55 19.52
N VAL A 320 15.35 15.70 18.67
CA VAL A 320 15.46 14.98 17.39
C VAL A 320 15.73 13.50 17.65
N ARG A 321 16.67 13.18 18.56
CA ARG A 321 16.94 11.79 18.97
C ARG A 321 15.73 11.14 19.65
N LEU A 322 14.98 11.87 20.47
CA LEU A 322 13.73 11.36 21.07
C LEU A 322 12.65 11.06 20.00
N ARG A 323 12.62 11.77 18.86
CA ARG A 323 11.65 11.50 17.79
C ARG A 323 11.95 10.18 17.06
N LEU A 324 13.22 9.80 16.92
CA LEU A 324 13.61 8.45 16.49
C LEU A 324 13.06 7.39 17.47
N GLY A 325 13.14 7.67 18.78
CA GLY A 325 12.51 6.84 19.82
C GLY A 325 11.01 6.64 19.64
N SER A 326 10.26 7.73 19.36
CA SER A 326 8.82 7.67 19.03
C SER A 326 8.54 6.83 17.79
N TYR A 327 9.42 6.87 16.78
CA TYR A 327 9.27 6.07 15.56
C TYR A 327 9.60 4.59 15.76
N ARG A 328 10.60 4.23 16.59
CA ARG A 328 10.82 2.83 17.01
C ARG A 328 9.60 2.27 17.78
N ALA A 329 8.87 3.08 18.56
CA ALA A 329 7.60 2.66 19.18
C ALA A 329 6.50 2.33 18.16
N LEU A 330 6.32 3.19 17.14
CA LEU A 330 5.38 2.94 16.04
C LEU A 330 5.77 1.72 15.20
N HIS A 331 7.07 1.46 15.04
CA HIS A 331 7.58 0.29 14.34
C HIS A 331 7.25 -1.03 15.10
N LEU A 332 7.48 -1.07 16.42
CA LEU A 332 7.04 -2.19 17.27
C LEU A 332 5.52 -2.40 17.19
N ALA A 333 4.74 -1.33 17.13
CA ALA A 333 3.28 -1.41 16.93
C ALA A 333 2.89 -2.00 15.56
N ASN A 334 3.60 -1.64 14.49
CA ASN A 334 3.40 -2.22 13.15
C ASN A 334 3.78 -3.72 13.10
N GLN A 335 4.77 -4.15 13.88
CA GLN A 335 5.08 -5.57 14.13
C GLN A 335 4.06 -6.28 15.05
N ARG A 336 3.00 -5.59 15.51
CA ARG A 336 2.00 -6.06 16.51
C ARG A 336 2.56 -6.33 17.91
N GLN A 337 3.78 -5.88 18.22
CA GLN A 337 4.39 -5.98 19.55
C GLN A 337 3.86 -4.86 20.48
N TYR A 338 2.55 -4.85 20.75
CA TYR A 338 1.87 -3.68 21.36
C TYR A 338 2.35 -3.34 22.78
N ASP A 339 2.76 -4.31 23.59
CA ASP A 339 3.33 -4.05 24.93
C ASP A 339 4.74 -3.45 24.85
N ASN A 340 5.62 -4.00 24.00
CA ASN A 340 6.95 -3.43 23.74
C ASN A 340 6.84 -2.00 23.18
N ALA A 341 5.87 -1.76 22.29
CA ALA A 341 5.54 -0.44 21.76
C ALA A 341 5.03 0.53 22.85
N LEU A 342 4.21 0.04 23.80
CA LEU A 342 3.74 0.84 24.93
C LEU A 342 4.88 1.19 25.90
N GLU A 343 5.79 0.26 26.17
CA GLU A 343 6.96 0.50 27.02
C GLU A 343 7.89 1.54 26.39
N GLN A 344 8.25 1.38 25.12
CA GLN A 344 9.05 2.35 24.38
C GLN A 344 8.36 3.73 24.30
N ALA A 345 7.05 3.79 24.06
CA ALA A 345 6.30 5.05 24.04
C ALA A 345 6.20 5.71 25.43
N LYS A 346 6.21 4.93 26.52
CA LYS A 346 6.28 5.45 27.91
C LYS A 346 7.66 5.99 28.24
N LYS A 347 8.72 5.25 27.88
CA LYS A 347 10.12 5.67 28.05
C LYS A 347 10.39 7.02 27.36
N VAL A 348 10.07 7.11 26.07
CA VAL A 348 10.29 8.33 25.27
C VAL A 348 9.48 9.51 25.79
N ALA A 349 8.22 9.29 26.22
CA ALA A 349 7.43 10.36 26.83
C ALA A 349 8.01 10.87 28.16
N ALA A 350 8.55 9.97 29.00
CA ALA A 350 9.18 10.33 30.27
C ALA A 350 10.49 11.10 30.07
N GLU A 351 11.33 10.68 29.12
CA GLU A 351 12.54 11.39 28.72
C GLU A 351 12.21 12.77 28.10
N ARG A 352 11.20 12.83 27.23
CA ARG A 352 10.71 14.10 26.64
C ARG A 352 10.13 15.05 27.71
N GLN A 353 9.52 14.50 28.77
CA GLN A 353 9.03 15.27 29.91
C GLN A 353 10.15 15.77 30.84
N SER A 354 11.25 15.01 31.04
CA SER A 354 12.38 15.51 31.83
C SER A 354 13.08 16.67 31.12
N VAL A 355 13.22 16.62 29.79
CA VAL A 355 13.73 17.71 28.96
C VAL A 355 12.82 18.94 29.01
N SER A 356 11.50 18.77 29.02
CA SER A 356 10.55 19.90 29.15
C SER A 356 10.64 20.58 30.51
N VAL A 357 10.77 19.81 31.59
CA VAL A 357 10.97 20.33 32.96
C VAL A 357 12.33 21.03 33.08
N ALA A 358 13.41 20.48 32.53
CA ALA A 358 14.73 21.09 32.54
C ALA A 358 14.76 22.45 31.81
N LYS A 359 14.21 22.51 30.58
CA LYS A 359 14.10 23.75 29.80
C LYS A 359 13.13 24.76 30.44
N GLY A 360 12.14 24.30 31.21
CA GLY A 360 11.26 25.16 32.03
C GLY A 360 11.90 25.71 33.31
N ALA A 361 12.74 24.93 34.00
CA ALA A 361 13.34 25.28 35.29
C ALA A 361 14.30 26.48 35.19
N GLY A 362 15.00 26.64 34.07
CA GLY A 362 15.90 27.78 33.80
C GLY A 362 15.23 29.16 33.88
N ARG A 363 13.89 29.24 33.82
CA ARG A 363 13.12 30.50 33.93
C ARG A 363 13.02 31.08 35.34
N ARG A 364 13.52 30.41 36.38
CA ARG A 364 13.40 30.85 37.79
C ARG A 364 14.65 31.53 38.38
N GLY A 365 15.67 31.82 37.56
CA GLY A 365 16.96 32.34 38.03
C GLY A 365 17.52 33.55 37.25
N GLY A 366 16.69 34.25 36.48
CA GLY A 366 17.07 35.45 35.70
C GLY A 366 16.09 36.60 35.92
N ASP A 367 16.60 37.83 35.88
CA ASP A 367 15.87 39.04 36.28
C ASP A 367 14.86 39.54 35.22
N ASP A 368 13.77 40.17 35.68
CA ASP A 368 12.53 40.34 34.92
C ASP A 368 12.48 41.71 34.20
N SER A 369 13.41 41.96 33.26
CA SER A 369 13.53 43.30 32.63
C SER A 369 14.09 43.43 31.19
N GLN A 370 13.99 42.40 30.32
CA GLN A 370 14.12 42.62 28.86
C GLN A 370 13.02 41.96 28.02
N ALA A 371 12.35 42.78 27.21
CA ALA A 371 11.39 42.34 26.18
C ALA A 371 12.11 41.97 24.87
N PHE A 372 11.39 41.31 23.95
CA PHE A 372 11.85 40.80 22.65
C PHE A 372 12.76 39.55 22.69
N GLY A 373 12.22 38.44 23.20
CA GLY A 373 12.80 37.09 23.07
C GLY A 373 11.77 35.94 23.06
N VAL A 374 10.53 36.21 22.69
CA VAL A 374 9.37 35.35 23.04
C VAL A 374 9.11 34.21 22.04
N SER A 375 9.58 34.34 20.80
CA SER A 375 9.18 33.47 19.66
C SER A 375 9.85 32.09 19.64
N ASP A 376 11.18 32.00 19.75
CA ASP A 376 11.89 30.71 19.67
C ASP A 376 11.57 29.77 20.83
N VAL A 377 11.53 30.30 22.05
CA VAL A 377 11.20 29.51 23.26
C VAL A 377 9.76 29.00 23.18
N ALA A 378 8.81 29.83 22.70
CA ALA A 378 7.45 29.40 22.45
C ALA A 378 7.37 28.32 21.36
N ARG A 379 8.02 28.53 20.20
CA ARG A 379 8.03 27.58 19.07
C ARG A 379 8.59 26.21 19.45
N ASN A 380 9.73 26.17 20.14
CA ASN A 380 10.33 24.93 20.60
C ASN A 380 9.48 24.25 21.69
N THR A 381 8.77 25.02 22.52
CA THR A 381 7.82 24.49 23.52
C THR A 381 6.55 23.93 22.85
N GLU A 382 6.04 24.54 21.78
CA GLU A 382 4.89 24.03 21.04
C GLU A 382 5.20 22.76 20.23
N ILE A 383 6.40 22.68 19.62
CA ILE A 383 6.87 21.44 18.98
C ILE A 383 6.99 20.32 20.02
N LEU A 384 7.52 20.64 21.21
CA LEU A 384 7.66 19.71 22.32
C LEU A 384 6.30 19.20 22.83
N PHE A 385 5.30 20.08 22.97
CA PHE A 385 3.92 19.67 23.30
C PHE A 385 3.27 18.84 22.19
N ALA A 386 3.49 19.15 20.91
CA ALA A 386 2.99 18.34 19.81
C ALA A 386 3.57 16.92 19.86
N ASP A 387 4.90 16.80 19.98
CA ASP A 387 5.57 15.50 20.10
C ASP A 387 5.10 14.72 21.36
N MET A 388 4.93 15.37 22.52
CA MET A 388 4.36 14.75 23.73
C MET A 388 2.91 14.27 23.54
N ALA A 389 2.07 15.04 22.84
CA ALA A 389 0.69 14.63 22.53
C ALA A 389 0.66 13.39 21.62
N LEU A 390 1.60 13.29 20.67
CA LEU A 390 1.74 12.14 19.79
C LEU A 390 2.24 10.87 20.51
N ASP A 391 3.21 10.99 21.44
CA ASP A 391 3.61 9.84 22.27
C ASP A 391 2.43 9.35 23.12
N THR A 392 1.72 10.28 23.78
CA THR A 392 0.60 9.94 24.67
C THR A 392 -0.58 9.32 23.89
N TYR A 393 -0.87 9.82 22.68
CA TYR A 393 -1.82 9.18 21.75
C TYR A 393 -1.36 7.77 21.32
N THR A 394 -0.05 7.57 21.13
CA THR A 394 0.52 6.26 20.80
C THR A 394 0.34 5.28 21.96
N GLN A 395 0.61 5.71 23.20
CA GLN A 395 0.31 4.93 24.40
C GLN A 395 -1.19 4.55 24.46
N ALA A 396 -2.09 5.50 24.21
CA ALA A 396 -3.53 5.26 24.17
C ALA A 396 -3.93 4.23 23.10
N ARG A 397 -3.37 4.27 21.88
CA ARG A 397 -3.60 3.23 20.86
C ARG A 397 -3.07 1.87 21.30
N MET A 398 -1.91 1.79 21.97
CA MET A 398 -1.37 0.50 22.42
C MET A 398 -2.20 -0.08 23.58
N GLN A 399 -2.69 0.76 24.50
CA GLN A 399 -3.63 0.36 25.55
C GLN A 399 -4.98 -0.11 24.97
N GLU A 400 -5.50 0.57 23.94
CA GLU A 400 -6.67 0.12 23.18
C GLU A 400 -6.43 -1.27 22.55
N LYS A 401 -5.33 -1.43 21.81
CA LYS A 401 -4.95 -2.69 21.14
C LYS A 401 -4.64 -3.85 22.10
N THR A 402 -4.52 -3.59 23.40
CA THR A 402 -4.30 -4.59 24.47
C THR A 402 -5.49 -4.68 25.45
N GLY A 403 -6.64 -4.11 25.10
CA GLY A 403 -7.87 -4.21 25.91
C GLY A 403 -7.90 -3.35 27.18
N ARG A 404 -6.89 -2.53 27.43
CA ARG A 404 -6.78 -1.60 28.57
C ARG A 404 -7.63 -0.33 28.35
N LEU A 405 -8.90 -0.49 27.95
CA LEU A 405 -9.75 0.59 27.43
C LEU A 405 -9.90 1.80 28.37
N ARG A 406 -9.93 1.58 29.70
CA ARG A 406 -9.98 2.67 30.69
C ARG A 406 -8.69 3.49 30.73
N GLU A 407 -7.53 2.82 30.66
CA GLU A 407 -6.25 3.52 30.57
C GLU A 407 -6.12 4.25 29.24
N ALA A 408 -6.55 3.62 28.14
CA ALA A 408 -6.55 4.22 26.81
C ALA A 408 -7.37 5.52 26.76
N SER A 409 -8.55 5.55 27.40
CA SER A 409 -9.34 6.78 27.53
C SER A 409 -8.60 7.84 28.32
N ALA A 410 -8.05 7.51 29.50
CA ALA A 410 -7.34 8.47 30.34
C ALA A 410 -6.08 9.05 29.67
N ALA A 411 -5.30 8.20 28.98
CA ALA A 411 -4.14 8.62 28.20
C ALA A 411 -4.55 9.50 27.00
N LEU A 412 -5.68 9.22 26.36
CA LEU A 412 -6.17 10.04 25.25
C LEU A 412 -6.73 11.39 25.72
N ASP A 413 -7.41 11.44 26.87
CA ASP A 413 -7.88 12.67 27.48
C ASP A 413 -6.68 13.55 27.90
N GLN A 414 -5.60 12.94 28.42
CA GLN A 414 -4.30 13.61 28.61
C GLN A 414 -3.69 14.10 27.29
N ALA A 415 -3.66 13.27 26.25
CA ALA A 415 -3.13 13.63 24.94
C ALA A 415 -3.88 14.83 24.33
N PHE A 416 -5.21 14.90 24.51
CA PHE A 416 -6.02 16.07 24.16
C PHE A 416 -5.67 17.32 24.97
N GLY A 417 -5.46 17.18 26.28
CA GLY A 417 -5.06 18.28 27.16
C GLY A 417 -3.68 18.87 26.82
N VAL A 418 -2.75 18.04 26.32
CA VAL A 418 -1.46 18.49 25.78
C VAL A 418 -1.62 19.07 24.37
N LEU A 419 -2.41 18.46 23.50
CA LEU A 419 -2.66 18.95 22.14
C LEU A 419 -3.24 20.37 22.13
N GLY A 420 -4.09 20.72 23.11
CA GLY A 420 -4.63 22.07 23.29
C GLY A 420 -3.58 23.15 23.61
N GLN A 421 -2.35 22.76 23.99
CA GLN A 421 -1.22 23.66 24.27
C GLN A 421 -0.28 23.81 23.07
N ALA A 422 -0.39 22.95 22.05
CA ALA A 422 0.45 22.93 20.86
C ALA A 422 -0.28 23.58 19.67
N ARG A 423 -0.23 24.91 19.53
CA ARG A 423 -0.96 25.63 18.46
C ARG A 423 -0.40 25.33 17.07
N MET A 424 0.91 25.05 16.97
CA MET A 424 1.59 24.55 15.78
C MET A 424 1.38 23.04 15.52
N ALA A 425 0.61 22.31 16.34
CA ALA A 425 0.31 20.92 16.04
C ALA A 425 -0.53 20.79 14.75
N PRO A 426 -0.34 19.73 13.94
CA PRO A 426 -1.10 19.54 12.72
C PRO A 426 -2.62 19.51 12.94
N SER A 427 -3.34 20.31 12.16
CA SER A 427 -4.80 20.50 12.28
C SER A 427 -5.62 19.21 12.14
N TRP A 428 -5.07 18.18 11.50
CA TRP A 428 -5.69 16.87 11.33
C TRP A 428 -5.52 15.92 12.52
N TRP A 429 -4.66 16.22 13.50
CA TRP A 429 -4.52 15.39 14.70
C TRP A 429 -5.76 15.44 15.58
N ARG A 430 -6.40 16.61 15.70
CA ARG A 430 -7.63 16.80 16.48
C ARG A 430 -8.78 15.86 16.04
N PRO A 431 -9.19 15.78 14.75
CA PRO A 431 -10.18 14.80 14.32
C PRO A 431 -9.69 13.34 14.43
N GLN A 432 -8.39 13.07 14.29
CA GLN A 432 -7.82 11.72 14.53
C GLN A 432 -7.92 11.30 16.00
N PHE A 433 -7.74 12.24 16.94
CA PHE A 433 -7.88 11.98 18.38
C PHE A 433 -9.37 11.81 18.73
N LEU A 434 -10.27 12.66 18.18
CA LEU A 434 -11.72 12.53 18.34
C LEU A 434 -12.23 11.16 17.86
N PHE A 435 -11.71 10.68 16.72
CA PHE A 435 -12.04 9.37 16.16
C PHE A 435 -11.75 8.24 17.15
N LEU A 436 -10.53 8.15 17.72
CA LEU A 436 -10.21 7.14 18.74
C LEU A 436 -11.05 7.32 20.01
N GLN A 437 -11.29 8.56 20.44
CA GLN A 437 -12.07 8.85 21.65
C GLN A 437 -13.52 8.37 21.48
N ALA A 438 -14.04 8.40 20.26
CA ALA A 438 -15.33 7.84 19.89
C ALA A 438 -15.33 6.31 19.72
N GLU A 439 -14.26 5.70 19.18
CA GLU A 439 -14.08 4.24 19.22
C GLU A 439 -14.19 3.75 20.68
N LEU A 440 -13.47 4.41 21.59
CA LEU A 440 -13.48 4.10 23.02
C LEU A 440 -14.82 4.41 23.71
N ASP A 441 -15.54 5.48 23.35
CA ASP A 441 -16.92 5.70 23.84
C ASP A 441 -17.83 4.53 23.48
N VAL A 442 -17.84 4.11 22.21
CA VAL A 442 -18.70 3.02 21.73
C VAL A 442 -18.35 1.72 22.44
N ASP A 443 -17.06 1.37 22.50
CA ASP A 443 -16.59 0.12 23.09
C ASP A 443 -16.63 0.11 24.63
N THR A 444 -16.88 1.26 25.27
CA THR A 444 -17.19 1.36 26.71
C THR A 444 -18.68 1.60 27.02
N GLY A 445 -19.57 1.45 26.03
CA GLY A 445 -21.03 1.50 26.22
C GLY A 445 -21.63 2.90 26.27
N SER A 446 -21.00 3.88 25.61
CA SER A 446 -21.43 5.27 25.47
C SER A 446 -21.65 5.71 24.00
N PRO A 447 -22.34 4.94 23.15
CA PRO A 447 -22.36 5.14 21.70
C PRO A 447 -22.84 6.53 21.26
N GLU A 448 -23.78 7.14 21.98
CA GLU A 448 -24.25 8.52 21.74
C GLU A 448 -23.14 9.58 21.84
N ARG A 449 -22.18 9.41 22.77
CA ARG A 449 -21.00 10.30 22.88
C ARG A 449 -20.06 10.08 21.70
N GLY A 450 -19.91 8.82 21.27
CA GLY A 450 -19.13 8.45 20.09
C GLY A 450 -19.71 9.04 18.80
N VAL A 451 -21.03 9.00 18.60
CA VAL A 451 -21.72 9.64 17.47
C VAL A 451 -21.37 11.12 17.37
N GLY A 452 -21.59 11.91 18.42
CA GLY A 452 -21.31 13.36 18.38
C GLY A 452 -19.83 13.70 18.18
N ARG A 453 -18.92 12.90 18.73
CA ARG A 453 -17.47 13.02 18.47
C ARG A 453 -17.09 12.68 17.03
N LEU A 454 -17.70 11.65 16.42
CA LEU A 454 -17.46 11.26 15.03
C LEU A 454 -18.05 12.25 14.03
N GLU A 455 -19.27 12.75 14.27
CA GLU A 455 -19.86 13.84 13.48
C GLU A 455 -18.95 15.08 13.50
N THR A 456 -18.42 15.45 14.68
CA THR A 456 -17.45 16.54 14.82
C THR A 456 -16.16 16.24 14.07
N ALA A 457 -15.60 15.04 14.22
CA ALA A 457 -14.37 14.63 13.54
C ALA A 457 -14.52 14.69 12.01
N ILE A 458 -15.62 14.16 11.46
CA ILE A 458 -15.93 14.19 10.02
C ILE A 458 -16.13 15.64 9.55
N ALA A 459 -16.82 16.48 10.32
CA ALA A 459 -17.06 17.88 9.97
C ALA A 459 -15.79 18.76 10.03
N GLU A 460 -14.85 18.47 10.93
CA GLU A 460 -13.51 19.09 10.93
C GLU A 460 -12.66 18.55 9.78
N GLN A 461 -12.60 17.23 9.61
CA GLN A 461 -11.74 16.58 8.63
C GLN A 461 -12.17 16.87 7.18
N ARG A 462 -13.47 17.00 6.87
CA ARG A 462 -13.95 17.39 5.52
C ARG A 462 -13.43 18.76 5.06
N LYS A 463 -13.08 19.66 5.99
CA LYS A 463 -12.47 20.98 5.69
C LYS A 463 -10.98 20.86 5.32
N LEU A 464 -10.35 19.75 5.65
CA LEU A 464 -8.93 19.46 5.41
C LEU A 464 -8.74 18.48 4.24
N PHE A 465 -9.43 17.34 4.31
CA PHE A 465 -9.29 16.17 3.45
C PHE A 465 -10.67 15.55 3.15
N SER A 466 -11.49 16.23 2.35
CA SER A 466 -12.74 15.67 1.82
C SER A 466 -12.48 14.46 0.92
N ASN A 467 -13.42 13.51 0.91
CA ASN A 467 -13.35 12.24 0.17
C ASN A 467 -11.97 11.57 0.36
N SER A 468 -11.57 11.29 1.60
CA SER A 468 -10.26 10.71 1.93
C SER A 468 -10.38 9.37 2.68
N ARG A 469 -9.29 8.57 2.72
CA ARG A 469 -9.27 7.28 3.43
C ARG A 469 -9.65 7.41 4.92
N LEU A 470 -9.29 8.52 5.56
CA LEU A 470 -9.68 8.83 6.93
C LEU A 470 -11.19 9.10 7.06
N GLU A 471 -11.81 9.77 6.07
CA GLU A 471 -13.26 10.04 6.07
C GLU A 471 -14.06 8.73 5.96
N VAL A 472 -13.61 7.82 5.09
CA VAL A 472 -14.21 6.48 4.95
C VAL A 472 -14.16 5.74 6.29
N LEU A 473 -13.01 5.70 6.96
CA LEU A 473 -12.88 5.05 8.28
C LEU A 473 -13.79 5.72 9.34
N ALA A 474 -13.87 7.06 9.36
CA ALA A 474 -14.74 7.78 10.28
C ALA A 474 -16.24 7.52 10.01
N LEU A 475 -16.66 7.39 8.75
CA LEU A 475 -18.03 7.04 8.38
C LEU A 475 -18.38 5.58 8.72
N LEU A 476 -17.44 4.63 8.59
CA LEU A 476 -17.63 3.24 9.04
C LEU A 476 -17.76 3.18 10.58
N ALA A 477 -16.94 3.93 11.31
CA ALA A 477 -17.06 4.06 12.76
C ALA A 477 -18.37 4.75 13.19
N LEU A 478 -18.84 5.75 12.44
CA LEU A 478 -20.14 6.38 12.68
C LEU A 478 -21.30 5.40 12.41
N GLY A 479 -21.17 4.55 11.39
CA GLY A 479 -22.08 3.41 11.16
C GLY A 479 -22.16 2.48 12.38
N LYS A 480 -20.99 2.02 12.89
CA LYS A 480 -20.90 1.22 14.14
C LYS A 480 -21.54 1.95 15.33
N ALA A 481 -21.25 3.24 15.51
CA ALA A 481 -21.76 4.04 16.63
C ALA A 481 -23.28 4.22 16.58
N HIS A 482 -23.86 4.49 15.40
CA HIS A 482 -25.30 4.54 15.20
C HIS A 482 -25.97 3.18 15.43
N ALA A 483 -25.38 2.08 14.96
CA ALA A 483 -25.91 0.73 15.20
C ALA A 483 -25.94 0.38 16.70
N ALA A 484 -24.87 0.72 17.43
CA ALA A 484 -24.80 0.55 18.88
C ALA A 484 -25.75 1.48 19.67
N ALA A 485 -26.31 2.52 19.03
CA ALA A 485 -27.34 3.40 19.57
C ALA A 485 -28.76 3.06 19.07
N ASP A 486 -28.98 1.85 18.52
CA ASP A 486 -30.23 1.38 17.90
C ASP A 486 -30.73 2.22 16.69
N ARG A 487 -29.89 3.10 16.13
CA ARG A 487 -30.20 3.99 15.00
C ARG A 487 -29.89 3.34 13.65
N ALA A 488 -30.69 2.34 13.28
CA ALA A 488 -30.44 1.51 12.10
C ALA A 488 -30.41 2.30 10.76
N ASP A 489 -31.33 3.24 10.55
CA ASP A 489 -31.39 4.00 9.29
C ASP A 489 -30.23 5.00 9.18
N GLU A 490 -29.83 5.63 10.28
CA GLU A 490 -28.65 6.51 10.36
C GLU A 490 -27.38 5.70 10.07
N SER A 491 -27.28 4.51 10.66
CA SER A 491 -26.16 3.59 10.48
C SER A 491 -26.00 3.16 9.01
N LEU A 492 -27.09 2.74 8.35
CA LEU A 492 -27.07 2.41 6.92
C LEU A 492 -26.65 3.60 6.05
N ARG A 493 -27.07 4.83 6.37
CA ARG A 493 -26.65 6.03 5.63
C ARG A 493 -25.15 6.30 5.79
N ALA A 494 -24.59 6.13 6.99
CA ALA A 494 -23.16 6.28 7.24
C ALA A 494 -22.32 5.21 6.52
N PHE A 495 -22.70 3.93 6.62
CA PHE A 495 -22.02 2.83 5.90
C PHE A 495 -22.07 3.01 4.38
N ARG A 496 -23.23 3.31 3.80
CA ARG A 496 -23.38 3.55 2.35
C ARG A 496 -22.54 4.73 1.85
N ALA A 497 -22.46 5.81 2.63
CA ALA A 497 -21.59 6.95 2.31
C ALA A 497 -20.10 6.56 2.33
N ALA A 498 -19.67 5.76 3.31
CA ALA A 498 -18.31 5.24 3.37
C ALA A 498 -17.98 4.38 2.14
N PHE A 499 -18.85 3.42 1.80
CA PHE A 499 -18.66 2.51 0.67
C PHE A 499 -18.65 3.23 -0.67
N ALA A 500 -19.49 4.27 -0.86
CA ALA A 500 -19.48 5.08 -2.08
C ALA A 500 -18.12 5.78 -2.30
N ILE A 501 -17.57 6.44 -1.26
CA ILE A 501 -16.26 7.09 -1.32
C ILE A 501 -15.14 6.06 -1.50
N SER A 502 -15.24 4.88 -0.85
CA SER A 502 -14.25 3.81 -1.01
C SER A 502 -14.21 3.24 -2.42
N ALA A 503 -15.38 3.09 -3.07
CA ALA A 503 -15.51 2.64 -4.44
C ALA A 503 -15.02 3.67 -5.46
N GLU A 504 -15.36 4.96 -5.28
CA GLU A 504 -14.89 6.07 -6.12
C GLU A 504 -13.36 6.19 -6.13
N ARG A 505 -12.71 5.87 -5.00
CA ARG A 505 -11.26 5.95 -4.81
C ARG A 505 -10.52 4.63 -4.99
N SER A 506 -11.16 3.55 -5.46
CA SER A 506 -10.54 2.22 -5.58
C SER A 506 -9.87 1.73 -4.29
N THR A 507 -10.35 2.20 -3.13
CA THR A 507 -9.63 2.17 -1.86
C THR A 507 -10.04 0.95 -1.04
N ALA A 508 -9.13 -0.02 -0.93
CA ALA A 508 -9.34 -1.27 -0.19
C ALA A 508 -9.55 -1.04 1.32
N LEU A 509 -10.63 -1.63 1.87
CA LEU A 509 -10.94 -1.62 3.29
C LEU A 509 -10.26 -2.78 4.05
N PRO A 510 -9.91 -2.61 5.33
CA PRO A 510 -9.69 -3.73 6.26
C PRO A 510 -10.98 -4.56 6.43
N TYR A 511 -10.86 -5.83 6.84
CA TYR A 511 -12.02 -6.71 7.08
C TYR A 511 -12.82 -6.25 8.30
N GLU A 512 -12.09 -5.87 9.35
CA GLU A 512 -12.56 -5.55 10.70
C GLU A 512 -13.56 -4.37 10.72
N VAL A 513 -13.42 -3.42 9.80
CA VAL A 513 -14.29 -2.23 9.71
C VAL A 513 -15.59 -2.45 8.93
N VAL A 514 -15.77 -3.62 8.30
CA VAL A 514 -16.98 -3.97 7.52
C VAL A 514 -17.90 -4.94 8.29
N PHE A 515 -17.39 -5.71 9.25
CA PHE A 515 -18.22 -6.60 10.08
C PHE A 515 -19.41 -5.93 10.80
N PRO A 516 -19.30 -4.69 11.34
CA PRO A 516 -20.45 -4.00 11.92
C PRO A 516 -21.59 -3.72 10.92
N PHE A 517 -21.28 -3.56 9.63
CA PHE A 517 -22.30 -3.45 8.58
C PHE A 517 -22.96 -4.81 8.30
N PHE A 518 -22.18 -5.88 8.21
CA PHE A 518 -22.74 -7.23 8.04
C PHE A 518 -23.65 -7.64 9.21
N ASP A 519 -23.27 -7.33 10.44
CA ASP A 519 -24.06 -7.63 11.63
C ASP A 519 -25.42 -6.91 11.64
N LEU A 520 -25.42 -5.61 11.31
CA LEU A 520 -26.64 -4.83 11.12
C LEU A 520 -27.52 -5.41 10.01
N MET A 521 -26.94 -5.73 8.85
CA MET A 521 -27.69 -6.18 7.67
C MET A 521 -28.29 -7.58 7.85
N LEU A 522 -27.60 -8.51 8.53
CA LEU A 522 -28.17 -9.80 8.93
C LEU A 522 -29.31 -9.60 9.92
N THR A 523 -29.14 -8.73 10.92
CA THR A 523 -30.20 -8.38 11.88
C THR A 523 -31.43 -7.75 11.21
N LEU A 524 -31.24 -6.97 10.14
CA LEU A 524 -32.34 -6.41 9.35
C LEU A 524 -33.01 -7.45 8.44
N ALA A 525 -32.26 -8.40 7.88
CA ALA A 525 -32.79 -9.53 7.12
C ALA A 525 -33.64 -10.47 8.00
N GLU A 526 -33.20 -10.75 9.22
CA GLU A 526 -33.97 -11.49 10.24
C GLU A 526 -35.28 -10.75 10.61
N LYS A 527 -35.24 -9.41 10.71
CA LYS A 527 -36.42 -8.56 11.02
C LYS A 527 -37.32 -8.27 9.81
N SER A 528 -36.89 -8.53 8.58
CA SER A 528 -37.68 -8.28 7.35
C SER A 528 -37.34 -9.32 6.27
N PRO A 529 -37.89 -10.55 6.36
CA PRO A 529 -37.59 -11.63 5.43
C PRO A 529 -37.96 -11.34 3.97
N ASP A 530 -38.89 -10.42 3.73
CA ASP A 530 -39.28 -9.89 2.41
C ASP A 530 -38.16 -9.09 1.72
N LYS A 531 -37.20 -8.57 2.49
CA LYS A 531 -36.05 -7.79 2.02
C LYS A 531 -34.71 -8.49 2.20
N ALA A 532 -34.71 -9.67 2.84
CA ALA A 532 -33.49 -10.39 3.19
C ALA A 532 -32.53 -10.56 2.01
N GLU A 533 -33.02 -10.96 0.84
CA GLU A 533 -32.19 -11.13 -0.36
C GLU A 533 -31.56 -9.82 -0.86
N ALA A 534 -32.27 -8.69 -0.76
CA ALA A 534 -31.71 -7.38 -1.10
C ALA A 534 -30.61 -6.95 -0.11
N TYR A 535 -30.81 -7.21 1.19
CA TYR A 535 -29.77 -6.99 2.19
C TYR A 535 -28.56 -7.91 1.97
N PHE A 536 -28.77 -9.18 1.66
CA PHE A 536 -27.68 -10.13 1.35
C PHE A 536 -26.89 -9.71 0.09
N ALA A 537 -27.55 -9.15 -0.92
CA ALA A 537 -26.88 -8.64 -2.12
C ALA A 537 -26.04 -7.39 -1.83
N GLU A 538 -26.54 -6.45 -1.03
CA GLU A 538 -25.79 -5.25 -0.63
C GLU A 538 -24.61 -5.60 0.30
N MET A 539 -24.79 -6.55 1.23
CA MET A 539 -23.70 -7.15 2.00
C MET A 539 -22.63 -7.78 1.09
N PHE A 540 -23.06 -8.53 0.07
CA PHE A 540 -22.15 -9.21 -0.85
C PHE A 540 -21.32 -8.20 -1.66
N GLU A 541 -21.93 -7.13 -2.18
CA GLU A 541 -21.23 -6.04 -2.88
C GLU A 541 -20.26 -5.30 -1.95
N ALA A 542 -20.65 -4.99 -0.70
CA ALA A 542 -19.76 -4.38 0.29
C ALA A 542 -18.58 -5.30 0.67
N GLY A 543 -18.78 -6.62 0.71
CA GLY A 543 -17.73 -7.60 0.92
C GLY A 543 -16.63 -7.60 -0.14
N GLN A 544 -16.88 -7.05 -1.34
CA GLN A 544 -15.87 -6.93 -2.40
C GLN A 544 -15.08 -5.61 -2.33
N LEU A 545 -15.43 -4.67 -1.44
CA LEU A 545 -14.63 -3.45 -1.15
C LEU A 545 -13.49 -3.71 -0.15
N VAL A 546 -13.48 -4.88 0.47
CA VAL A 546 -12.45 -5.32 1.40
C VAL A 546 -11.18 -5.71 0.63
N ARG A 547 -10.00 -5.60 1.27
CA ARG A 547 -8.69 -5.86 0.64
C ARG A 547 -8.59 -7.26 0.03
N GLY A 548 -8.77 -7.32 -1.28
CA GLY A 548 -8.39 -8.46 -2.10
C GLY A 548 -6.89 -8.75 -2.01
N THR A 549 -6.54 -10.03 -2.13
CA THR A 549 -5.15 -10.52 -2.14
C THR A 549 -4.37 -10.00 -3.36
N MET A 550 -3.03 -9.97 -3.31
CA MET A 550 -2.23 -9.60 -4.50
C MET A 550 -2.51 -10.59 -5.63
N THR A 551 -2.74 -11.87 -5.29
CA THR A 551 -3.24 -12.90 -6.20
C THR A 551 -4.56 -12.53 -6.89
N SER A 552 -5.52 -11.95 -6.18
CA SER A 552 -6.78 -11.47 -6.80
C SER A 552 -6.56 -10.32 -7.77
N GLN A 553 -5.71 -9.36 -7.41
CA GLN A 553 -5.37 -8.22 -8.27
C GLN A 553 -4.60 -8.68 -9.51
N ALA A 554 -3.68 -9.63 -9.37
CA ALA A 554 -2.94 -10.27 -10.46
C ALA A 554 -3.87 -11.00 -11.44
N ILE A 555 -4.85 -11.77 -10.93
CA ILE A 555 -5.85 -12.43 -11.77
C ILE A 555 -6.71 -11.41 -12.52
N ALA A 556 -7.27 -10.39 -11.85
CA ALA A 556 -8.08 -9.36 -12.51
C ALA A 556 -7.30 -8.60 -13.59
N ARG A 557 -6.06 -8.17 -13.30
CA ARG A 557 -5.14 -7.54 -14.26
C ARG A 557 -4.81 -8.44 -15.45
N THR A 558 -4.68 -9.74 -15.24
CA THR A 558 -4.41 -10.72 -16.32
C THR A 558 -5.66 -10.99 -17.15
N ALA A 559 -6.82 -11.17 -16.53
CA ALA A 559 -8.07 -11.41 -17.23
C ALA A 559 -8.52 -10.20 -18.07
N VAL A 560 -8.33 -8.97 -17.58
CA VAL A 560 -8.51 -7.75 -18.38
C VAL A 560 -7.53 -7.71 -19.57
N ARG A 561 -6.26 -8.07 -19.37
CA ARG A 561 -5.26 -8.19 -20.45
C ARG A 561 -5.64 -9.23 -21.51
N MET A 562 -6.21 -10.37 -21.10
CA MET A 562 -6.63 -11.47 -21.98
C MET A 562 -7.98 -11.20 -22.67
N SER A 563 -8.79 -10.28 -22.14
CA SER A 563 -10.08 -9.85 -22.72
C SER A 563 -9.95 -8.65 -23.66
N ALA A 564 -8.79 -7.99 -23.66
CA ALA A 564 -8.45 -6.92 -24.60
C ALA A 564 -8.02 -7.49 -25.96
N ASP A 565 -8.07 -6.68 -27.02
CA ASP A 565 -7.48 -7.06 -28.30
C ASP A 565 -5.95 -7.21 -28.20
N ARG A 566 -5.32 -7.85 -29.21
CA ARG A 566 -3.88 -8.14 -29.19
C ARG A 566 -2.98 -6.89 -29.11
N SER A 567 -3.43 -5.72 -29.57
CA SER A 567 -2.71 -4.47 -29.43
C SER A 567 -2.82 -3.97 -27.99
N ALA A 568 -4.04 -3.73 -27.51
CA ALA A 568 -4.29 -3.23 -26.16
C ALA A 568 -3.73 -4.16 -25.07
N GLY A 569 -3.92 -5.48 -25.20
CA GLY A 569 -3.33 -6.49 -24.30
C GLY A 569 -1.80 -6.50 -24.33
N GLY A 570 -1.18 -6.21 -25.47
CA GLY A 570 0.27 -6.06 -25.60
C GLY A 570 0.82 -4.81 -24.89
N VAL A 571 0.12 -3.67 -24.98
CA VAL A 571 0.46 -2.46 -24.21
C VAL A 571 0.27 -2.71 -22.71
N ILE A 572 -0.84 -3.34 -22.31
CA ILE A 572 -1.12 -3.70 -20.91
C ILE A 572 -0.04 -4.65 -20.36
N ARG A 573 0.46 -5.61 -21.16
CA ARG A 573 1.59 -6.46 -20.77
C ARG A 573 2.86 -5.64 -20.53
N ARG A 574 3.23 -4.75 -21.47
CA ARG A 574 4.41 -3.88 -21.31
C ARG A 574 4.30 -3.01 -20.05
N LEU A 575 3.12 -2.43 -19.77
CA LEU A 575 2.88 -1.67 -18.54
C LEU A 575 3.09 -2.56 -17.29
N GLN A 576 2.47 -3.74 -17.26
CA GLN A 576 2.61 -4.69 -16.14
C GLN A 576 4.08 -5.08 -15.93
N ASP A 577 4.85 -5.30 -17.00
CA ASP A 577 6.27 -5.68 -16.92
C ASP A 577 7.13 -4.50 -16.44
N ALA A 578 6.90 -3.28 -16.94
CA ALA A 578 7.58 -2.08 -16.47
C ALA A 578 7.25 -1.72 -15.01
N GLU A 579 6.01 -1.93 -14.55
CA GLU A 579 5.63 -1.76 -13.13
C GLU A 579 6.46 -2.69 -12.23
N ARG A 580 6.60 -3.97 -12.60
CA ARG A 580 7.37 -4.95 -11.82
C ARG A 580 8.88 -4.71 -11.86
N ASP A 581 9.41 -4.25 -13.00
CA ASP A 581 10.82 -3.86 -13.11
C ASP A 581 11.13 -2.60 -12.28
N HIS A 582 10.23 -1.61 -12.26
CA HIS A 582 10.33 -0.44 -11.38
C HIS A 582 10.30 -0.85 -9.90
N ASP A 583 9.32 -1.66 -9.49
CA ASP A 583 9.15 -2.04 -8.10
C ASP A 583 10.27 -2.96 -7.60
N ARG A 584 10.88 -3.77 -8.49
CA ARG A 584 12.12 -4.52 -8.19
C ARG A 584 13.28 -3.57 -7.91
N ALA A 585 13.59 -2.67 -8.84
CA ALA A 585 14.69 -1.71 -8.67
C ALA A 585 14.48 -0.77 -7.46
N LYS A 586 13.23 -0.41 -7.14
CA LYS A 586 12.89 0.38 -5.95
C LYS A 586 13.14 -0.39 -4.65
N ASN A 587 12.87 -1.69 -4.61
CA ASN A 587 13.18 -2.52 -3.44
C ASN A 587 14.68 -2.83 -3.33
N GLU A 588 15.37 -3.02 -4.45
CA GLU A 588 16.82 -3.20 -4.53
C GLU A 588 17.56 -1.96 -4.00
N LEU A 589 17.18 -0.76 -4.46
CA LEU A 589 17.64 0.52 -3.89
C LEU A 589 17.29 0.64 -2.40
N ALA A 590 16.10 0.20 -1.97
CA ALA A 590 15.69 0.29 -0.58
C ALA A 590 16.48 -0.64 0.36
N TRP A 591 16.94 -1.79 -0.13
CA TRP A 591 17.89 -2.65 0.59
C TRP A 591 19.29 -2.03 0.62
N MET A 592 19.79 -1.54 -0.52
CA MET A 592 21.11 -0.93 -0.60
C MET A 592 21.22 0.34 0.26
N GLU A 593 20.18 1.18 0.33
CA GLU A 593 20.15 2.35 1.25
C GLU A 593 20.01 1.98 2.73
N ALA A 594 19.77 0.71 3.08
CA ALA A 594 19.77 0.22 4.45
C ALA A 594 21.15 -0.32 4.89
N ASP A 595 22.02 -0.71 3.94
CA ASP A 595 23.34 -1.28 4.22
C ASP A 595 24.40 -0.18 4.51
N PRO A 596 25.07 -0.18 5.68
CA PRO A 596 26.15 0.76 5.99
C PRO A 596 27.41 0.61 5.13
N GLN A 597 27.54 -0.46 4.33
CA GLN A 597 28.69 -0.70 3.43
C GLN A 597 28.41 -0.34 1.96
N ALA A 598 27.19 0.10 1.64
CA ALA A 598 26.76 0.44 0.28
C ALA A 598 27.65 1.50 -0.40
N LEU A 599 28.07 1.23 -1.64
CA LEU A 599 28.93 2.15 -2.39
C LEU A 599 28.11 3.30 -3.02
N PRO A 600 28.54 4.57 -2.90
CA PRO A 600 27.79 5.71 -3.46
C PRO A 600 27.47 5.61 -4.95
N ASN A 601 28.41 5.09 -5.75
CA ASN A 601 28.23 4.91 -7.20
C ASN A 601 27.14 3.87 -7.53
N GLU A 602 26.96 2.86 -6.68
CA GLU A 602 25.97 1.80 -6.83
C GLU A 602 24.57 2.31 -6.45
N LEU A 603 24.48 3.09 -5.36
CA LEU A 603 23.27 3.82 -4.99
C LEU A 603 22.81 4.78 -6.09
N ASP A 604 23.72 5.57 -6.68
CA ASP A 604 23.35 6.52 -7.74
C ASP A 604 23.02 5.85 -9.08
N PHE A 605 23.62 4.68 -9.37
CA PHE A 605 23.18 3.82 -10.47
C PHE A 605 21.75 3.30 -10.24
N LEU A 606 21.46 2.72 -9.07
CA LEU A 606 20.13 2.20 -8.72
C LEU A 606 19.06 3.30 -8.71
N ARG A 607 19.37 4.51 -8.20
CA ARG A 607 18.49 5.70 -8.27
C ARG A 607 18.19 6.09 -9.72
N THR A 608 19.20 6.08 -10.58
CA THR A 608 19.04 6.39 -12.02
C THR A 608 18.14 5.35 -12.69
N GLU A 609 18.30 4.07 -12.36
CA GLU A 609 17.46 3.00 -12.89
C GLU A 609 16.02 3.02 -12.37
N VAL A 610 15.78 3.36 -11.10
CA VAL A 610 14.43 3.58 -10.58
C VAL A 610 13.72 4.70 -11.36
N GLU A 611 14.36 5.85 -11.55
CA GLU A 611 13.76 6.96 -12.31
C GLU A 611 13.62 6.66 -13.82
N ASN A 612 14.51 5.86 -14.42
CA ASN A 612 14.35 5.36 -15.79
C ASN A 612 13.09 4.49 -15.92
N LYS A 613 12.92 3.50 -15.05
CA LYS A 613 11.78 2.57 -15.09
C LYS A 613 10.46 3.27 -14.75
N LYS A 614 10.50 4.23 -13.81
CA LYS A 614 9.36 5.12 -13.46
C LYS A 614 8.90 5.98 -14.64
N ARG A 615 9.82 6.49 -15.47
CA ARG A 615 9.49 7.16 -16.74
C ARG A 615 8.80 6.21 -17.72
N ALA A 616 9.30 4.98 -17.87
CA ALA A 616 8.69 3.97 -18.73
C ALA A 616 7.27 3.59 -18.28
N VAL A 617 7.05 3.34 -16.98
CA VAL A 617 5.70 3.12 -16.39
C VAL A 617 4.77 4.29 -16.69
N SER A 618 5.25 5.53 -16.54
CA SER A 618 4.45 6.74 -16.79
C SER A 618 4.03 6.87 -18.26
N GLN A 619 4.92 6.55 -19.21
CA GLN A 619 4.63 6.53 -20.65
C GLN A 619 3.63 5.42 -21.00
N LEU A 620 3.90 4.19 -20.56
CA LEU A 620 3.04 3.02 -20.81
C LEU A 620 1.65 3.17 -20.19
N THR A 621 1.52 3.88 -19.06
CA THR A 621 0.21 4.23 -18.48
C THR A 621 -0.60 5.12 -19.42
N GLN A 622 0.03 6.08 -20.10
CA GLN A 622 -0.62 6.94 -21.08
C GLN A 622 -0.99 6.17 -22.36
N GLU A 623 -0.13 5.24 -22.80
CA GLU A 623 -0.45 4.32 -23.91
C GLU A 623 -1.67 3.44 -23.57
N VAL A 624 -1.71 2.79 -22.40
CA VAL A 624 -2.85 1.96 -21.97
C VAL A 624 -4.13 2.77 -21.85
N GLN A 625 -4.08 3.97 -21.24
CA GLN A 625 -5.27 4.81 -21.10
C GLN A 625 -5.79 5.34 -22.44
N SER A 626 -4.93 5.43 -23.47
CA SER A 626 -5.31 5.81 -24.83
C SER A 626 -5.87 4.62 -25.63
N ALA A 627 -5.23 3.45 -25.55
CA ALA A 627 -5.63 2.23 -26.25
C ALA A 627 -6.88 1.56 -25.65
N PHE A 628 -7.04 1.64 -24.32
CA PHE A 628 -8.14 0.99 -23.59
C PHE A 628 -8.68 1.89 -22.47
N PRO A 629 -9.45 2.95 -22.79
CA PRO A 629 -9.85 3.99 -21.83
C PRO A 629 -10.66 3.54 -20.60
N ARG A 630 -11.13 2.29 -20.59
CA ARG A 630 -11.87 1.69 -19.46
C ARG A 630 -11.01 0.86 -18.49
N TYR A 631 -9.70 0.73 -18.72
CA TYR A 631 -8.79 -0.14 -17.97
C TYR A 631 -9.01 -0.08 -16.43
N GLN A 632 -8.83 1.09 -15.82
CA GLN A 632 -8.98 1.26 -14.36
C GLN A 632 -10.42 0.95 -13.90
N SER A 633 -11.43 1.45 -14.62
CA SER A 633 -12.86 1.20 -14.31
C SER A 633 -13.25 -0.28 -14.33
N LEU A 634 -12.47 -1.13 -15.00
CA LEU A 634 -12.66 -2.57 -15.02
C LEU A 634 -11.96 -3.26 -13.86
N LEU A 635 -10.82 -2.78 -13.37
CA LEU A 635 -10.11 -3.38 -12.23
C LEU A 635 -10.80 -3.06 -10.89
N ASP A 636 -11.26 -1.82 -10.74
CA ASP A 636 -11.62 -1.26 -9.43
C ASP A 636 -13.10 -1.46 -9.02
N ALA A 637 -13.96 -1.86 -9.97
CA ALA A 637 -15.39 -2.01 -9.72
C ALA A 637 -15.73 -3.25 -8.86
N PRO A 638 -16.51 -3.12 -7.77
CA PRO A 638 -17.06 -4.24 -7.02
C PRO A 638 -17.94 -5.15 -7.87
N VAL A 639 -17.93 -6.45 -7.58
CA VAL A 639 -18.76 -7.44 -8.29
C VAL A 639 -20.16 -7.50 -7.69
N LYS A 640 -21.17 -7.39 -8.55
CA LYS A 640 -22.57 -7.55 -8.14
C LYS A 640 -22.98 -9.01 -8.13
N VAL A 641 -23.97 -9.36 -7.29
CA VAL A 641 -24.56 -10.71 -7.29
C VAL A 641 -25.01 -11.13 -8.70
N ALA A 642 -25.61 -10.21 -9.45
CA ALA A 642 -26.06 -10.46 -10.82
C ALA A 642 -24.90 -10.83 -11.79
N ASP A 643 -23.71 -10.25 -11.63
CA ASP A 643 -22.53 -10.61 -12.45
C ASP A 643 -22.09 -12.06 -12.18
N VAL A 644 -22.15 -12.49 -10.91
CA VAL A 644 -21.85 -13.88 -10.49
C VAL A 644 -22.90 -14.84 -11.02
N GLN A 645 -24.18 -14.53 -10.86
CA GLN A 645 -25.31 -15.35 -11.34
C GLN A 645 -25.32 -15.52 -12.87
N ALA A 646 -24.84 -14.52 -13.60
CA ALA A 646 -24.65 -14.63 -15.04
C ALA A 646 -23.61 -15.72 -15.41
N GLN A 647 -22.55 -15.89 -14.61
CA GLN A 647 -21.50 -16.90 -14.88
C GLN A 647 -21.87 -18.31 -14.40
N LEU A 648 -22.69 -18.47 -13.36
CA LEU A 648 -23.03 -19.78 -12.79
C LEU A 648 -23.94 -20.62 -13.70
N GLY A 649 -23.67 -21.92 -13.84
CA GLY A 649 -24.59 -22.92 -14.38
C GLY A 649 -25.79 -23.23 -13.46
N GLN A 650 -26.73 -24.07 -13.93
CA GLN A 650 -27.92 -24.46 -13.16
C GLN A 650 -27.63 -25.45 -12.02
N ARG A 651 -26.45 -26.08 -12.02
CA ARG A 651 -25.94 -26.97 -10.95
C ARG A 651 -24.65 -26.42 -10.34
N ASP A 652 -24.34 -25.14 -10.57
CA ASP A 652 -23.21 -24.44 -9.99
C ASP A 652 -23.70 -23.58 -8.80
N ALA A 653 -22.88 -23.48 -7.75
CA ALA A 653 -23.03 -22.44 -6.73
C ALA A 653 -21.66 -21.82 -6.40
N LEU A 654 -21.66 -20.55 -6.02
CA LEU A 654 -20.51 -19.89 -5.41
C LEU A 654 -20.74 -19.78 -3.90
N TYR A 655 -19.75 -20.20 -3.12
CA TYR A 655 -19.77 -20.16 -1.65
C TYR A 655 -18.55 -19.37 -1.14
N GLN A 656 -18.80 -18.18 -0.61
CA GLN A 656 -17.77 -17.31 -0.05
C GLN A 656 -17.82 -17.36 1.49
N VAL A 657 -16.66 -17.39 2.15
CA VAL A 657 -16.54 -17.21 3.60
C VAL A 657 -15.58 -16.07 3.87
N ILE A 658 -16.10 -15.01 4.49
CA ILE A 658 -15.34 -13.87 5.00
C ILE A 658 -15.06 -14.14 6.48
N VAL A 659 -13.80 -14.49 6.78
CA VAL A 659 -13.34 -14.79 8.14
C VAL A 659 -12.96 -13.50 8.87
N GLY A 660 -13.29 -13.38 10.16
CA GLY A 660 -13.02 -12.16 10.92
C GLY A 660 -13.32 -12.24 12.41
N GLU A 661 -13.62 -11.08 13.00
CA GLU A 661 -13.87 -10.85 14.42
C GLU A 661 -15.04 -9.86 14.55
N PRO A 662 -15.99 -10.05 15.50
CA PRO A 662 -16.11 -11.13 16.49
C PRO A 662 -16.75 -12.42 15.93
N MET A 663 -16.98 -12.50 14.62
CA MET A 663 -17.60 -13.62 13.92
C MET A 663 -17.18 -13.63 12.45
N SER A 664 -17.48 -14.71 11.74
CA SER A 664 -17.30 -14.82 10.29
C SER A 664 -18.65 -14.75 9.56
N VAL A 665 -18.66 -14.42 8.27
CA VAL A 665 -19.88 -14.38 7.45
C VAL A 665 -19.72 -15.27 6.24
N ALA A 666 -20.72 -16.11 5.96
CA ALA A 666 -20.78 -16.91 4.75
C ALA A 666 -21.86 -16.40 3.78
N PHE A 667 -21.59 -16.50 2.50
CA PHE A 667 -22.51 -16.21 1.40
C PHE A 667 -22.64 -17.44 0.50
N LEU A 668 -23.85 -17.77 0.10
CA LEU A 668 -24.14 -18.72 -0.98
C LEU A 668 -24.87 -17.98 -2.10
N VAL A 669 -24.27 -17.95 -3.30
CA VAL A 669 -24.87 -17.44 -4.53
C VAL A 669 -25.18 -18.62 -5.44
N ARG A 670 -26.44 -18.71 -5.88
CA ARG A 670 -26.89 -19.59 -6.97
C ARG A 670 -27.49 -18.75 -8.09
N LYS A 671 -27.63 -19.34 -9.27
CA LYS A 671 -28.26 -18.69 -10.45
C LYS A 671 -29.68 -18.15 -10.17
N ASP A 672 -30.37 -18.72 -9.18
CA ASP A 672 -31.74 -18.43 -8.76
C ASP A 672 -31.86 -17.66 -7.42
N GLY A 673 -30.75 -17.23 -6.80
CA GLY A 673 -30.80 -16.30 -5.67
C GLY A 673 -29.52 -16.22 -4.81
N VAL A 674 -29.52 -15.36 -3.79
CA VAL A 674 -28.43 -15.19 -2.81
C VAL A 674 -28.90 -15.37 -1.37
N MET A 675 -28.02 -15.92 -0.53
CA MET A 675 -28.18 -16.10 0.91
C MET A 675 -26.90 -15.66 1.63
N ALA A 676 -27.01 -14.94 2.74
CA ALA A 676 -25.91 -14.69 3.67
C ALA A 676 -26.29 -15.13 5.10
N TYR A 677 -25.30 -15.54 5.90
CA TYR A 677 -25.53 -15.94 7.29
C TYR A 677 -24.27 -15.84 8.16
N ARG A 678 -24.51 -15.89 9.48
CA ARG A 678 -23.51 -15.85 10.54
C ARG A 678 -22.79 -17.20 10.64
N VAL A 679 -21.47 -17.19 10.57
CA VAL A 679 -20.61 -18.33 10.92
C VAL A 679 -20.02 -18.05 12.30
N ALA A 680 -20.35 -18.90 13.27
CA ALA A 680 -19.99 -18.74 14.69
C ALA A 680 -18.52 -19.11 14.99
N LEU A 681 -17.60 -18.67 14.14
CA LEU A 681 -16.15 -18.85 14.28
C LEU A 681 -15.45 -17.49 14.12
N THR A 682 -14.52 -17.20 15.03
CA THR A 682 -13.56 -16.11 14.94
C THR A 682 -12.34 -16.51 14.10
N THR A 683 -11.53 -15.54 13.66
CA THR A 683 -10.27 -15.80 12.94
C THR A 683 -9.34 -16.68 13.77
N GLY A 684 -9.26 -16.40 15.08
CA GLY A 684 -8.50 -17.21 16.02
C GLY A 684 -9.06 -18.63 16.24
N GLN A 685 -10.38 -18.83 16.10
CA GLN A 685 -11.00 -20.17 16.15
C GLN A 685 -10.74 -20.96 14.85
N VAL A 686 -10.98 -20.34 13.69
CA VAL A 686 -10.69 -20.92 12.37
C VAL A 686 -9.23 -21.40 12.31
N ALA A 687 -8.26 -20.56 12.70
CA ALA A 687 -6.84 -20.93 12.72
C ALA A 687 -6.51 -22.16 13.59
N ARG A 688 -7.28 -22.41 14.65
CA ARG A 688 -7.10 -23.60 15.50
C ARG A 688 -7.75 -24.83 14.90
N GLU A 689 -8.97 -24.71 14.36
CA GLU A 689 -9.69 -25.85 13.77
C GLU A 689 -9.03 -26.31 12.45
N THR A 690 -8.55 -25.40 11.59
CA THR A 690 -7.82 -25.78 10.38
C THR A 690 -6.47 -26.42 10.69
N LYS A 691 -5.71 -25.88 11.65
CA LYS A 691 -4.45 -26.48 12.13
C LYS A 691 -4.66 -27.85 12.79
N ALA A 692 -5.76 -28.05 13.52
CA ALA A 692 -6.08 -29.34 14.11
C ALA A 692 -6.30 -30.41 13.04
N LEU A 693 -7.12 -30.12 12.02
CA LEU A 693 -7.38 -31.05 10.91
C LEU A 693 -6.12 -31.34 10.07
N ARG A 694 -5.29 -30.32 9.81
CA ARG A 694 -4.01 -30.49 9.11
C ARG A 694 -2.96 -31.29 9.90
N SER A 695 -3.06 -31.38 11.22
CA SER A 695 -2.04 -32.06 12.05
C SER A 695 -1.85 -33.55 11.75
N ALA A 696 -2.85 -34.21 11.15
CA ALA A 696 -2.76 -35.60 10.70
C ALA A 696 -2.12 -35.78 9.30
N ILE A 697 -1.78 -34.68 8.64
CA ILE A 697 -1.38 -34.60 7.22
C ILE A 697 0.01 -33.93 7.08
N ASP A 698 0.30 -32.89 7.87
CA ASP A 698 1.54 -32.11 7.80
C ASP A 698 2.76 -32.77 8.48
N GLY A 699 2.58 -33.95 9.08
CA GLY A 699 3.61 -34.64 9.86
C GLY A 699 4.45 -35.65 9.05
N SER A 700 5.65 -35.97 9.54
CA SER A 700 6.49 -37.06 9.01
C SER A 700 5.95 -38.47 9.32
N GLN A 701 4.87 -38.57 10.08
CA GLN A 701 4.12 -39.80 10.33
C GLN A 701 2.64 -39.54 10.02
N LEU A 702 2.03 -40.47 9.28
CA LEU A 702 0.61 -40.40 8.95
C LEU A 702 -0.21 -40.76 10.21
N LEU A 703 -0.92 -39.79 10.78
CA LEU A 703 -1.76 -39.99 11.96
C LEU A 703 -3.18 -40.43 11.55
N GLU A 704 -4.11 -40.43 12.51
CA GLU A 704 -5.54 -40.56 12.22
C GLU A 704 -6.14 -39.17 11.94
N TYR A 705 -6.92 -39.03 10.87
CA TYR A 705 -7.59 -37.77 10.54
C TYR A 705 -8.93 -37.63 11.28
N ASP A 706 -9.12 -36.49 11.96
CA ASP A 706 -10.31 -36.21 12.77
C ASP A 706 -11.56 -35.93 11.91
N VAL A 707 -12.24 -37.00 11.50
CA VAL A 707 -13.52 -36.96 10.78
C VAL A 707 -14.66 -36.32 11.59
N ILE A 708 -14.56 -36.29 12.93
CA ILE A 708 -15.58 -35.71 13.81
C ILE A 708 -15.42 -34.19 13.86
N GLY A 709 -14.21 -33.69 14.08
CA GLY A 709 -13.87 -32.27 13.94
C GLY A 709 -14.14 -31.74 12.52
N ALA A 710 -13.85 -32.54 11.49
CA ALA A 710 -14.12 -32.17 10.10
C ALA A 710 -15.62 -32.07 9.79
N ASN A 711 -16.48 -32.89 10.41
CA ASN A 711 -17.93 -32.71 10.34
C ASN A 711 -18.39 -31.50 11.17
N LYS A 712 -17.89 -31.31 12.39
CA LYS A 712 -18.22 -30.13 13.22
C LYS A 712 -17.90 -28.81 12.48
N LEU A 713 -16.75 -28.72 11.83
CA LEU A 713 -16.37 -27.56 11.03
C LEU A 713 -17.29 -27.40 9.80
N PHE A 714 -17.67 -28.50 9.14
CA PHE A 714 -18.65 -28.48 8.06
C PHE A 714 -20.03 -27.97 8.49
N GLU A 715 -20.58 -28.46 9.61
CA GLU A 715 -21.87 -27.97 10.12
C GLU A 715 -21.80 -26.48 10.46
N THR A 716 -20.68 -26.04 11.02
CA THR A 716 -20.49 -24.63 11.45
C THR A 716 -20.29 -23.68 10.26
N LEU A 717 -19.62 -24.14 9.19
CA LEU A 717 -19.41 -23.35 7.97
C LEU A 717 -20.63 -23.39 7.03
N MET A 718 -21.13 -24.59 6.71
CA MET A 718 -22.08 -24.84 5.60
C MET A 718 -23.45 -25.36 6.06
N GLY A 719 -23.64 -25.68 7.33
CA GLY A 719 -24.91 -26.21 7.88
C GLY A 719 -26.15 -25.39 7.49
N PRO A 720 -26.17 -24.06 7.71
CA PRO A 720 -27.31 -23.20 7.32
C PRO A 720 -27.58 -23.17 5.80
N ALA A 721 -26.56 -23.42 4.97
CA ALA A 721 -26.70 -23.48 3.51
C ALA A 721 -27.20 -24.83 2.98
N LYS A 722 -27.17 -25.92 3.77
CA LYS A 722 -27.53 -27.29 3.34
C LYS A 722 -28.81 -27.37 2.49
N PRO A 723 -29.96 -26.75 2.85
CA PRO A 723 -31.18 -26.85 2.05
C PRO A 723 -31.07 -26.21 0.67
N ARG A 724 -30.20 -25.19 0.52
CA ARG A 724 -29.95 -24.50 -0.76
C ARG A 724 -28.85 -25.17 -1.60
N LEU A 725 -28.04 -26.06 -1.02
CA LEU A 725 -27.05 -26.86 -1.76
C LEU A 725 -27.64 -28.10 -2.46
N ALA A 726 -28.95 -28.38 -2.28
CA ALA A 726 -29.63 -29.43 -3.00
C ALA A 726 -29.61 -29.21 -4.54
N GLY A 727 -29.23 -30.25 -5.28
CA GLY A 727 -29.12 -30.24 -6.75
C GLY A 727 -27.84 -29.60 -7.32
N ILE A 728 -26.92 -29.12 -6.48
CA ILE A 728 -25.62 -28.59 -6.88
C ILE A 728 -24.63 -29.73 -7.16
N GLU A 729 -23.90 -29.64 -8.26
CA GLU A 729 -22.81 -30.56 -8.65
C GLU A 729 -21.44 -29.87 -8.60
N HIS A 730 -21.36 -28.57 -8.91
CA HIS A 730 -20.14 -27.78 -8.90
C HIS A 730 -20.20 -26.68 -7.84
N LEU A 731 -19.19 -26.61 -6.97
CA LEU A 731 -19.10 -25.62 -5.90
C LEU A 731 -17.81 -24.81 -6.05
N VAL A 732 -17.97 -23.56 -6.47
CA VAL A 732 -16.89 -22.56 -6.48
C VAL A 732 -16.74 -22.02 -5.06
N THR A 733 -15.56 -22.12 -4.47
CA THR A 733 -15.29 -21.69 -3.10
C THR A 733 -14.43 -20.42 -3.10
N VAL A 734 -14.77 -19.49 -2.21
CA VAL A 734 -13.99 -18.27 -1.93
C VAL A 734 -13.73 -18.22 -0.40
N PRO A 735 -12.86 -19.10 0.12
CA PRO A 735 -12.39 -19.00 1.50
C PRO A 735 -11.48 -17.78 1.70
N SER A 736 -11.31 -17.36 2.96
CA SER A 736 -10.41 -16.27 3.35
C SER A 736 -9.77 -16.53 4.72
N GLY A 737 -8.71 -15.80 5.04
CA GLY A 737 -7.95 -16.02 6.27
C GLY A 737 -7.45 -17.47 6.40
N PRO A 738 -7.37 -18.04 7.62
CA PRO A 738 -6.79 -19.36 7.86
C PRO A 738 -7.54 -20.56 7.23
N LEU A 739 -8.70 -20.34 6.58
CA LEU A 739 -9.37 -21.37 5.77
C LEU A 739 -8.60 -21.71 4.49
N LEU A 740 -7.69 -20.83 4.05
CA LEU A 740 -6.92 -21.02 2.81
C LEU A 740 -5.93 -22.18 2.91
N SER A 741 -5.41 -22.45 4.11
CA SER A 741 -4.59 -23.63 4.42
C SER A 741 -5.30 -24.97 4.19
N LEU A 742 -6.64 -25.01 4.24
CA LEU A 742 -7.44 -26.24 4.30
C LEU A 742 -8.24 -26.46 3.00
N PRO A 743 -7.92 -27.50 2.18
CA PRO A 743 -8.79 -27.94 1.10
C PRO A 743 -10.17 -28.29 1.65
N LEU A 744 -11.21 -27.51 1.33
CA LEU A 744 -12.56 -27.74 1.87
C LEU A 744 -13.15 -29.12 1.47
N GLY A 745 -12.56 -29.81 0.50
CA GLY A 745 -12.84 -31.22 0.17
C GLY A 745 -12.66 -32.20 1.34
N LEU A 746 -11.80 -31.84 2.32
CA LEU A 746 -11.55 -32.55 3.57
C LEU A 746 -12.70 -32.46 4.60
N LEU A 747 -13.69 -31.60 4.36
CA LEU A 747 -14.84 -31.48 5.24
C LEU A 747 -15.76 -32.70 5.10
N VAL A 748 -16.30 -33.19 6.21
CA VAL A 748 -17.12 -34.41 6.26
C VAL A 748 -18.60 -34.00 6.34
N THR A 749 -19.39 -34.40 5.33
CA THR A 749 -20.70 -33.76 5.09
C THR A 749 -21.84 -34.28 5.96
N GLU A 750 -21.68 -35.44 6.57
CA GLU A 750 -22.66 -36.12 7.41
C GLU A 750 -21.92 -36.83 8.56
N PRO A 751 -22.48 -36.96 9.78
CA PRO A 751 -21.75 -37.52 10.93
C PRO A 751 -21.25 -38.95 10.67
N HIS A 752 -19.97 -39.18 10.91
CA HIS A 752 -19.31 -40.48 10.77
C HIS A 752 -18.69 -40.91 12.12
N PRO A 753 -18.69 -42.20 12.49
CA PRO A 753 -17.93 -42.66 13.66
C PRO A 753 -16.43 -42.38 13.52
N ARG A 754 -15.72 -42.38 14.65
CA ARG A 754 -14.24 -42.36 14.64
C ARG A 754 -13.72 -43.54 13.81
N ILE A 755 -12.65 -43.32 13.06
CA ILE A 755 -12.00 -44.37 12.27
C ILE A 755 -11.26 -45.31 13.22
N ALA A 756 -11.47 -46.61 13.06
CA ALA A 756 -10.81 -47.62 13.90
C ALA A 756 -9.34 -47.79 13.50
N ASP A 757 -8.60 -48.62 14.25
CA ASP A 757 -7.17 -48.91 13.99
C ASP A 757 -6.89 -49.46 12.59
N ASN A 758 -7.93 -49.92 11.86
CA ASN A 758 -7.86 -50.35 10.47
C ASN A 758 -7.65 -49.21 9.45
N ARG A 759 -7.77 -47.94 9.86
CA ARG A 759 -7.55 -46.75 9.02
C ARG A 759 -8.35 -46.73 7.70
N ASP A 760 -9.56 -47.29 7.69
CA ASP A 760 -10.43 -47.32 6.49
C ASP A 760 -11.29 -46.05 6.36
N TYR A 761 -10.95 -45.18 5.40
CA TYR A 761 -11.66 -43.91 5.15
C TYR A 761 -12.63 -44.00 3.95
N ARG A 762 -12.80 -45.17 3.32
CA ARG A 762 -13.55 -45.33 2.05
C ARG A 762 -15.01 -44.90 2.14
N ASN A 763 -15.62 -45.06 3.31
CA ASN A 763 -17.04 -44.77 3.59
C ASN A 763 -17.30 -43.39 4.20
N VAL A 764 -16.26 -42.56 4.42
CA VAL A 764 -16.42 -41.22 5.00
C VAL A 764 -17.06 -40.28 3.97
N PRO A 765 -18.14 -39.55 4.30
CA PRO A 765 -18.93 -38.77 3.34
C PRO A 765 -18.27 -37.40 3.02
N TRP A 766 -17.12 -37.42 2.35
CA TRP A 766 -16.30 -36.24 2.05
C TRP A 766 -16.99 -35.20 1.15
N LEU A 767 -16.73 -33.91 1.38
CA LEU A 767 -17.23 -32.82 0.53
C LEU A 767 -16.77 -32.96 -0.92
N ALA A 768 -15.53 -33.41 -1.13
CA ALA A 768 -14.98 -33.68 -2.46
C ALA A 768 -15.73 -34.81 -3.20
N GLN A 769 -16.30 -35.79 -2.49
CA GLN A 769 -17.15 -36.81 -3.13
C GLN A 769 -18.51 -36.25 -3.56
N ARG A 770 -19.03 -35.26 -2.83
CA ARG A 770 -20.36 -34.68 -3.04
C ARG A 770 -20.39 -33.62 -4.14
N TYR A 771 -19.41 -32.71 -4.16
CA TYR A 771 -19.32 -31.61 -5.14
C TYR A 771 -17.98 -31.60 -5.85
N ALA A 772 -17.98 -31.29 -7.14
CA ALA A 772 -16.78 -30.90 -7.86
C ALA A 772 -16.34 -29.52 -7.34
N LEU A 773 -15.11 -29.41 -6.81
CA LEU A 773 -14.66 -28.20 -6.12
C LEU A 773 -13.75 -27.34 -7.01
N THR A 774 -13.80 -26.03 -6.80
CA THR A 774 -12.89 -25.07 -7.44
C THR A 774 -12.67 -23.89 -6.51
N LEU A 775 -11.43 -23.64 -6.11
CA LEU A 775 -11.08 -22.46 -5.32
C LEU A 775 -10.93 -21.24 -6.24
N THR A 776 -11.40 -20.08 -5.80
CA THR A 776 -11.09 -18.80 -6.44
C THR A 776 -10.65 -17.78 -5.38
N PRO A 777 -9.50 -17.08 -5.55
CA PRO A 777 -8.97 -16.15 -4.53
C PRO A 777 -9.88 -14.96 -4.19
N SER A 778 -10.88 -14.69 -5.03
CA SER A 778 -11.96 -13.73 -4.80
C SER A 778 -13.11 -13.98 -5.78
N VAL A 779 -14.29 -13.45 -5.47
CA VAL A 779 -15.44 -13.37 -6.41
C VAL A 779 -15.05 -12.65 -7.70
N ARG A 780 -14.19 -11.63 -7.60
CA ARG A 780 -13.62 -10.91 -8.75
C ARG A 780 -12.85 -11.84 -9.67
N SER A 781 -11.96 -12.65 -9.11
CA SER A 781 -11.20 -13.67 -9.87
C SER A 781 -12.14 -14.65 -10.60
N PHE A 782 -13.22 -15.10 -9.95
CA PHE A 782 -14.21 -15.98 -10.58
C PHE A 782 -14.90 -15.34 -11.79
N VAL A 783 -15.46 -14.14 -11.63
CA VAL A 783 -16.21 -13.46 -12.71
C VAL A 783 -15.31 -13.07 -13.86
N ASP A 784 -14.08 -12.62 -13.58
CA ASP A 784 -13.14 -12.23 -14.63
C ASP A 784 -12.60 -13.43 -15.42
N LEU A 785 -12.21 -14.53 -14.76
CA LEU A 785 -11.74 -15.73 -15.46
C LEU A 785 -12.85 -16.39 -16.29
N ARG A 786 -14.09 -16.41 -15.80
CA ARG A 786 -15.25 -16.90 -16.58
C ARG A 786 -15.50 -16.06 -17.85
N ARG A 787 -15.14 -14.77 -17.87
CA ARG A 787 -15.27 -13.84 -19.02
C ARG A 787 -14.14 -13.94 -20.05
N VAL A 788 -12.96 -14.42 -19.66
CA VAL A 788 -11.85 -14.67 -20.58
C VAL A 788 -12.20 -15.86 -21.49
N GLU A 789 -12.00 -15.75 -22.80
CA GLU A 789 -12.21 -16.85 -23.75
C GLU A 789 -11.31 -18.07 -23.45
N PRO A 790 -11.70 -19.31 -23.78
CA PRO A 790 -10.84 -20.49 -23.70
C PRO A 790 -9.53 -20.32 -24.46
N SER A 791 -8.57 -21.22 -24.22
CA SER A 791 -7.34 -21.22 -24.99
C SER A 791 -7.59 -21.41 -26.49
N SER A 792 -6.81 -20.70 -27.28
CA SER A 792 -6.66 -20.87 -28.74
C SER A 792 -5.41 -21.67 -29.12
N ALA A 793 -4.66 -22.18 -28.13
CA ALA A 793 -3.44 -22.93 -28.33
C ALA A 793 -3.69 -24.22 -29.15
N PRO A 794 -2.86 -24.52 -30.16
CA PRO A 794 -3.04 -25.69 -31.02
C PRO A 794 -2.59 -27.01 -30.35
N GLN A 795 -1.54 -26.97 -29.53
CA GLN A 795 -0.97 -28.18 -28.91
C GLN A 795 -1.70 -28.52 -27.60
N PRO A 796 -1.98 -29.80 -27.31
CA PRO A 796 -2.69 -30.18 -26.09
C PRO A 796 -1.85 -29.96 -24.83
N PHE A 797 -0.55 -30.27 -24.86
CA PHE A 797 0.25 -30.45 -23.64
C PHE A 797 1.75 -30.28 -23.87
N ILE A 798 2.41 -29.60 -22.92
CA ILE A 798 3.85 -29.68 -22.67
C ILE A 798 4.09 -30.01 -21.19
N GLY A 799 5.05 -30.88 -20.91
CA GLY A 799 5.34 -31.35 -19.56
C GLY A 799 6.83 -31.42 -19.24
N PHE A 800 7.12 -31.09 -17.99
CA PHE A 800 8.44 -30.97 -17.38
C PHE A 800 8.50 -31.88 -16.13
N GLY A 801 9.53 -32.72 -15.99
CA GLY A 801 9.63 -33.66 -14.86
C GLY A 801 11.03 -34.23 -14.62
N ASP A 802 11.20 -35.00 -13.55
CA ASP A 802 12.46 -35.66 -13.14
C ASP A 802 13.68 -34.72 -13.25
N PRO A 803 13.69 -33.58 -12.54
CA PRO A 803 14.83 -32.67 -12.50
C PRO A 803 16.04 -33.36 -11.85
N LEU A 804 17.24 -33.04 -12.33
CA LEU A 804 18.47 -33.52 -11.71
C LEU A 804 18.68 -32.86 -10.33
N PRO A 805 19.29 -33.55 -9.35
CA PRO A 805 19.62 -32.98 -8.05
C PRO A 805 20.41 -31.68 -8.13
N PHE A 806 20.17 -30.77 -7.18
CA PHE A 806 20.85 -29.48 -7.12
C PHE A 806 22.32 -29.65 -6.67
N THR A 807 23.26 -29.06 -7.41
CA THR A 807 24.71 -29.25 -7.19
C THR A 807 25.51 -27.98 -6.94
N ASN A 808 25.01 -26.79 -7.30
CA ASN A 808 25.81 -25.58 -7.45
C ASN A 808 25.35 -24.43 -6.52
N VAL A 809 25.77 -24.50 -5.25
CA VAL A 809 25.47 -23.48 -4.22
C VAL A 809 25.96 -22.09 -4.65
N ASP A 810 27.16 -21.99 -5.22
CA ASP A 810 27.77 -20.71 -5.60
C ASP A 810 27.06 -20.02 -6.77
N ALA A 811 26.35 -20.75 -7.63
CA ALA A 811 25.51 -20.14 -8.66
C ALA A 811 24.34 -19.37 -8.06
N VAL A 812 23.61 -19.96 -7.09
CA VAL A 812 22.50 -19.27 -6.40
C VAL A 812 23.02 -18.07 -5.61
N LEU A 813 24.14 -18.21 -4.87
CA LEU A 813 24.70 -17.11 -4.09
C LEU A 813 25.07 -15.90 -4.96
N ARG A 814 25.76 -16.11 -6.09
CA ARG A 814 26.09 -15.02 -7.03
C ARG A 814 24.86 -14.46 -7.73
N ASN A 815 24.04 -15.32 -8.33
CA ASN A 815 22.98 -14.89 -9.25
C ASN A 815 21.77 -14.24 -8.53
N ARG A 816 21.64 -14.48 -7.22
CA ARG A 816 20.62 -13.84 -6.37
C ARG A 816 21.22 -12.81 -5.41
N ASN A 817 22.50 -12.45 -5.60
CA ASN A 817 23.29 -11.51 -4.78
C ASN A 817 23.14 -11.75 -3.26
N LEU A 818 23.28 -13.01 -2.84
CA LEU A 818 23.10 -13.43 -1.45
C LEU A 818 24.43 -13.44 -0.69
N PRO A 819 24.47 -12.95 0.56
CA PRO A 819 25.68 -12.98 1.37
C PRO A 819 26.13 -14.42 1.69
N ASP A 820 27.43 -14.63 1.91
CA ASP A 820 28.00 -15.95 2.19
C ASP A 820 27.41 -16.64 3.45
N SER A 821 26.77 -15.89 4.35
CA SER A 821 25.97 -16.45 5.46
C SER A 821 24.83 -17.35 4.98
N CYS A 822 24.27 -17.12 3.79
CA CYS A 822 23.28 -17.98 3.15
C CYS A 822 23.82 -19.35 2.72
N ARG A 823 25.14 -19.54 2.64
CA ARG A 823 25.76 -20.75 2.05
C ARG A 823 25.28 -22.04 2.70
N SER A 824 25.13 -22.06 4.03
CA SER A 824 24.62 -23.21 4.79
C SER A 824 23.14 -23.50 4.54
N GLU A 825 22.34 -22.46 4.29
CA GLU A 825 20.92 -22.55 3.99
C GLU A 825 20.67 -23.04 2.56
N VAL A 826 21.34 -22.46 1.58
CA VAL A 826 21.31 -22.88 0.16
C VAL A 826 21.86 -24.30 0.01
N ALA A 827 22.89 -24.69 0.78
CA ALA A 827 23.41 -26.06 0.82
C ALA A 827 22.43 -27.12 1.39
N ARG A 828 21.21 -26.74 1.81
CA ARG A 828 20.13 -27.71 2.08
C ARG A 828 19.50 -28.21 0.77
N LEU A 829 19.50 -27.41 -0.30
CA LEU A 829 18.94 -27.79 -1.60
C LEU A 829 19.67 -28.99 -2.23
N THR A 830 20.98 -29.15 -1.97
CA THR A 830 21.76 -30.32 -2.43
C THR A 830 21.33 -31.64 -1.79
N LYS A 831 20.50 -31.59 -0.74
CA LYS A 831 19.96 -32.75 -0.02
C LYS A 831 18.56 -33.13 -0.47
N LEU A 832 17.94 -32.37 -1.37
CA LEU A 832 16.65 -32.73 -1.95
C LEU A 832 16.79 -33.99 -2.80
N PRO A 833 15.99 -35.04 -2.55
CA PRO A 833 16.08 -36.28 -3.32
C PRO A 833 15.62 -36.05 -4.76
N ARG A 834 16.17 -36.84 -5.69
CA ARG A 834 15.65 -36.89 -7.06
C ARG A 834 14.22 -37.43 -7.05
N LEU A 835 13.32 -36.81 -7.81
CA LEU A 835 11.91 -37.19 -7.90
C LEU A 835 11.68 -38.34 -8.88
N GLU A 836 12.30 -39.49 -8.58
CA GLU A 836 12.21 -40.69 -9.43
C GLU A 836 10.75 -41.17 -9.53
N GLY A 837 10.31 -41.46 -10.76
CA GLY A 837 8.90 -41.74 -11.09
C GLY A 837 8.14 -40.56 -11.69
N THR A 838 8.58 -39.31 -11.50
CA THR A 838 7.95 -38.16 -12.16
C THR A 838 8.18 -38.12 -13.68
N ASP A 839 9.20 -38.82 -14.20
CA ASP A 839 9.35 -39.04 -15.64
C ASP A 839 8.28 -40.00 -16.18
N ARG A 840 7.88 -41.01 -15.40
CA ARG A 840 6.74 -41.90 -15.67
C ARG A 840 5.44 -41.11 -15.67
N GLU A 841 5.21 -40.30 -14.63
CA GLU A 841 4.06 -39.41 -14.45
C GLU A 841 3.81 -38.55 -15.70
N VAL A 842 4.78 -37.71 -16.07
CA VAL A 842 4.66 -36.75 -17.18
C VAL A 842 4.47 -37.48 -18.52
N ARG A 843 5.13 -38.62 -18.73
CA ARG A 843 4.96 -39.46 -19.94
C ARG A 843 3.56 -40.06 -20.02
N THR A 844 3.02 -40.58 -18.92
CA THR A 844 1.68 -41.20 -18.89
C THR A 844 0.57 -40.15 -19.02
N VAL A 845 0.74 -38.97 -18.43
CA VAL A 845 -0.15 -37.82 -18.66
C VAL A 845 -0.12 -37.37 -20.12
N ALA A 846 1.07 -37.20 -20.71
CA ALA A 846 1.24 -36.82 -22.12
C ALA A 846 0.57 -37.81 -23.09
N GLN A 847 0.73 -39.12 -22.85
CA GLN A 847 0.05 -40.18 -23.60
C GLN A 847 -1.47 -40.10 -23.45
N SER A 848 -1.97 -39.86 -22.24
CA SER A 848 -3.40 -39.78 -21.94
C SER A 848 -4.12 -38.67 -22.70
N VAL A 849 -3.42 -37.57 -23.01
CA VAL A 849 -3.93 -36.43 -23.81
C VAL A 849 -3.42 -36.40 -25.26
N GLN A 850 -2.85 -37.51 -25.75
CA GLN A 850 -2.39 -37.69 -27.13
C GLN A 850 -1.32 -36.66 -27.57
N ALA A 851 -0.44 -36.26 -26.65
CA ALA A 851 0.60 -35.28 -26.89
C ALA A 851 1.80 -35.82 -27.70
N SER A 852 2.55 -34.92 -28.34
CA SER A 852 3.78 -35.26 -29.04
C SER A 852 4.88 -35.73 -28.08
N ALA A 853 5.71 -36.69 -28.48
CA ALA A 853 6.86 -37.12 -27.66
C ALA A 853 7.87 -35.97 -27.42
N GLY A 854 7.95 -35.00 -28.34
CA GLY A 854 8.82 -33.83 -28.23
C GLY A 854 8.36 -32.75 -27.23
N SER A 855 7.13 -32.85 -26.69
CA SER A 855 6.63 -31.97 -25.63
C SER A 855 6.69 -32.60 -24.24
N VAL A 856 7.52 -33.65 -24.06
CA VAL A 856 7.92 -34.19 -22.76
C VAL A 856 9.41 -33.92 -22.52
N LEU A 857 9.71 -33.05 -21.57
CA LEU A 857 11.05 -32.61 -21.20
C LEU A 857 11.38 -33.13 -19.81
N ILE A 858 12.46 -33.90 -19.68
CA ILE A 858 12.91 -34.45 -18.40
C ILE A 858 14.42 -34.33 -18.23
N ARG A 859 14.92 -34.40 -16.99
CA ARG A 859 16.36 -34.32 -16.67
C ARG A 859 16.97 -33.08 -17.32
N ASP A 860 18.03 -33.21 -18.10
CA ASP A 860 18.67 -32.10 -18.83
C ASP A 860 17.73 -31.37 -19.80
N GLY A 861 16.65 -32.00 -20.27
CA GLY A 861 15.62 -31.34 -21.07
C GLY A 861 14.75 -30.36 -20.26
N PHE A 862 14.64 -30.58 -18.95
CA PHE A 862 13.94 -29.69 -18.00
C PHE A 862 14.97 -28.85 -17.22
N ASN A 863 15.65 -27.95 -17.94
CA ASN A 863 16.63 -27.03 -17.36
C ASN A 863 16.18 -25.56 -17.39
N HIS A 864 16.85 -24.73 -16.60
CA HIS A 864 16.55 -23.30 -16.44
C HIS A 864 16.54 -22.54 -17.78
N GLU A 865 17.63 -22.64 -18.56
CA GLU A 865 17.75 -22.01 -19.87
C GLU A 865 16.59 -22.41 -20.79
N LYS A 866 16.24 -23.70 -20.82
CA LYS A 866 15.23 -24.23 -21.73
C LYS A 866 13.82 -23.75 -21.38
N VAL A 867 13.46 -23.69 -20.09
CA VAL A 867 12.15 -23.14 -19.69
C VAL A 867 12.05 -21.65 -20.04
N ARG A 868 13.11 -20.87 -19.82
CA ARG A 868 13.16 -19.45 -20.24
C ARG A 868 13.09 -19.31 -21.77
N GLN A 869 13.82 -20.10 -22.55
CA GLN A 869 13.78 -20.10 -24.02
C GLN A 869 12.38 -20.42 -24.57
N LEU A 870 11.64 -21.32 -23.92
CA LEU A 870 10.29 -21.70 -24.34
C LEU A 870 9.24 -20.66 -23.92
N GLY A 871 9.37 -20.06 -22.74
CA GLY A 871 8.35 -19.19 -22.16
C GLY A 871 8.54 -17.70 -22.37
N LEU A 872 9.75 -17.23 -22.69
CA LEU A 872 9.98 -15.84 -23.09
C LEU A 872 9.68 -15.69 -24.58
N ALA A 873 9.08 -14.56 -24.95
CA ALA A 873 8.90 -14.20 -26.34
C ALA A 873 10.11 -13.41 -26.87
N PRO A 874 10.55 -13.64 -28.12
CA PRO A 874 11.45 -12.70 -28.79
C PRO A 874 10.72 -11.38 -29.07
N GLU A 875 11.47 -10.30 -29.30
CA GLU A 875 10.96 -8.92 -29.39
C GLU A 875 9.73 -8.75 -30.31
N ASN A 876 9.68 -9.51 -31.40
CA ASN A 876 8.63 -9.46 -32.42
C ASN A 876 7.87 -10.79 -32.60
N GLY A 877 7.73 -11.60 -31.54
CA GLY A 877 7.05 -12.90 -31.63
C GLY A 877 6.21 -13.30 -30.41
N ALA A 878 5.70 -14.53 -30.47
CA ALA A 878 5.04 -15.23 -29.37
C ALA A 878 6.04 -16.19 -28.70
N ALA A 879 5.86 -16.47 -27.41
CA ALA A 879 6.60 -17.54 -26.74
C ALA A 879 6.09 -18.93 -27.19
N GLN A 880 6.94 -19.95 -27.12
CA GLN A 880 6.53 -21.32 -27.48
C GLN A 880 5.52 -21.89 -26.48
N LEU A 881 5.56 -21.48 -25.20
CA LEU A 881 4.54 -21.85 -24.20
C LEU A 881 3.14 -21.25 -24.48
N GLU A 882 3.02 -20.23 -25.33
CA GLU A 882 1.70 -19.74 -25.80
C GLU A 882 0.99 -20.76 -26.72
N GLN A 883 1.70 -21.77 -27.23
CA GLN A 883 1.13 -22.79 -28.12
C GLN A 883 0.55 -24.02 -27.42
N TYR A 884 0.60 -24.11 -26.09
CA TYR A 884 0.14 -25.27 -25.32
C TYR A 884 -1.06 -24.96 -24.41
N ARG A 885 -2.08 -25.83 -24.45
CA ARG A 885 -3.27 -25.73 -23.58
C ARG A 885 -3.00 -26.17 -22.14
N ILE A 886 -2.21 -27.22 -21.98
CA ILE A 886 -1.78 -27.73 -20.68
C ILE A 886 -0.26 -27.53 -20.56
N VAL A 887 0.18 -26.95 -19.44
CA VAL A 887 1.60 -26.85 -19.07
C VAL A 887 1.78 -27.57 -17.73
N TYR A 888 2.70 -28.52 -17.65
CA TYR A 888 2.80 -29.44 -16.50
C TYR A 888 4.21 -29.42 -15.91
N PHE A 889 4.34 -29.21 -14.60
CA PHE A 889 5.61 -29.26 -13.88
C PHE A 889 5.53 -30.30 -12.75
N ALA A 890 6.38 -31.32 -12.80
CA ALA A 890 6.63 -32.25 -11.71
C ALA A 890 8.02 -31.99 -11.12
N THR A 891 8.08 -31.34 -9.95
CA THR A 891 9.35 -30.82 -9.41
C THR A 891 9.26 -30.47 -7.91
N HIS A 892 10.37 -30.10 -7.29
CA HIS A 892 10.37 -29.45 -5.96
C HIS A 892 9.94 -27.98 -6.08
N GLY A 893 9.01 -27.55 -5.23
CA GLY A 893 8.67 -26.14 -5.04
C GLY A 893 9.25 -25.64 -3.71
N LEU A 894 9.87 -24.46 -3.73
CA LEU A 894 10.42 -23.79 -2.55
C LEU A 894 9.46 -22.71 -2.05
N LEU A 895 9.17 -22.70 -0.76
CA LEU A 895 8.27 -21.74 -0.12
C LEU A 895 8.97 -20.41 0.24
N PRO A 896 8.19 -19.31 0.38
CA PRO A 896 8.72 -18.05 0.91
C PRO A 896 9.34 -18.27 2.29
N ASN A 897 10.57 -17.80 2.48
CA ASN A 897 11.36 -17.93 3.71
C ASN A 897 11.77 -19.38 4.07
N GLU A 898 11.67 -20.34 3.15
CA GLU A 898 12.27 -21.68 3.34
C GLU A 898 13.81 -21.61 3.40
N LEU A 899 14.39 -20.56 2.79
CA LEU A 899 15.69 -20.01 3.14
C LEU A 899 15.45 -18.68 3.87
N ASN A 900 15.95 -18.49 5.10
CA ASN A 900 15.63 -17.27 5.88
C ASN A 900 16.12 -15.99 5.20
N CYS A 901 17.24 -16.09 4.48
CA CYS A 901 17.86 -14.98 3.77
C CYS A 901 17.33 -14.76 2.34
N TRP A 902 16.35 -15.54 1.88
CA TRP A 902 15.76 -15.39 0.54
C TRP A 902 14.26 -15.72 0.55
N SER A 903 13.44 -14.67 0.41
CA SER A 903 11.99 -14.72 0.60
C SER A 903 11.19 -14.99 -0.67
N GLU A 904 11.83 -15.05 -1.85
CA GLU A 904 11.15 -15.34 -3.12
C GLU A 904 10.96 -16.85 -3.30
N PRO A 905 9.73 -17.34 -3.60
CA PRO A 905 9.51 -18.76 -3.85
C PRO A 905 9.82 -19.14 -5.31
N ALA A 906 10.19 -20.40 -5.55
CA ALA A 906 10.64 -20.88 -6.85
C ALA A 906 10.29 -22.35 -7.12
N LEU A 907 10.38 -22.75 -8.38
CA LEU A 907 10.44 -24.15 -8.79
C LEU A 907 11.90 -24.55 -9.02
N MET A 908 12.32 -25.69 -8.50
CA MET A 908 13.61 -26.29 -8.85
C MET A 908 13.56 -26.81 -10.30
N VAL A 909 14.68 -26.68 -11.01
CA VAL A 909 14.88 -27.19 -12.38
C VAL A 909 16.30 -27.75 -12.51
N SER A 910 16.55 -28.58 -13.52
CA SER A 910 17.92 -29.10 -13.74
C SER A 910 18.89 -27.96 -14.05
N LEU A 911 20.11 -28.05 -13.51
CA LEU A 911 21.25 -27.23 -13.91
C LEU A 911 22.33 -28.16 -14.49
N PRO A 912 22.35 -28.38 -15.82
CA PRO A 912 23.30 -29.30 -16.44
C PRO A 912 24.74 -28.81 -16.33
N GLU A 913 25.70 -29.73 -16.43
CA GLU A 913 27.12 -29.37 -16.44
C GLU A 913 27.45 -28.47 -17.64
N GLY A 914 28.21 -27.40 -17.40
CA GLY A 914 28.51 -26.39 -18.42
C GLY A 914 27.41 -25.35 -18.68
N ALA A 915 26.30 -25.35 -17.92
CA ALA A 915 25.26 -24.32 -18.03
C ALA A 915 25.84 -22.89 -17.88
N PRO A 916 25.36 -21.89 -18.66
CA PRO A 916 25.80 -20.50 -18.53
C PRO A 916 25.68 -19.97 -17.10
N GLN A 917 26.71 -19.24 -16.63
CA GLN A 917 26.86 -18.85 -15.22
C GLN A 917 25.66 -18.08 -14.63
N GLN A 918 24.86 -17.41 -15.46
CA GLN A 918 23.64 -16.68 -15.10
C GLN A 918 22.47 -17.58 -14.65
N TYR A 919 22.57 -18.90 -14.81
CA TYR A 919 21.56 -19.86 -14.38
C TYR A 919 22.00 -20.60 -13.13
N ASP A 920 21.05 -20.85 -12.24
CA ASP A 920 21.28 -21.38 -10.89
C ASP A 920 20.41 -22.60 -10.54
N GLY A 921 19.59 -23.09 -11.47
CA GLY A 921 18.66 -24.20 -11.20
C GLY A 921 17.38 -23.83 -10.44
N LEU A 922 17.11 -22.54 -10.23
CA LEU A 922 15.89 -22.04 -9.58
C LEU A 922 15.08 -21.16 -10.54
N LEU A 923 13.87 -21.59 -10.89
CA LEU A 923 12.93 -20.80 -11.69
C LEU A 923 12.00 -20.03 -10.74
N THR A 924 12.33 -18.77 -10.44
CA THR A 924 11.65 -18.02 -9.38
C THR A 924 10.29 -17.45 -9.79
N ALA A 925 9.47 -17.04 -8.83
CA ALA A 925 8.18 -16.42 -9.10
C ALA A 925 8.28 -15.23 -10.08
N SER A 926 9.27 -14.33 -9.93
CA SER A 926 9.48 -13.20 -10.84
C SER A 926 9.87 -13.62 -12.26
N GLU A 927 10.47 -14.80 -12.42
CA GLU A 927 10.80 -15.40 -13.72
C GLU A 927 9.59 -16.10 -14.35
N ILE A 928 8.78 -16.77 -13.53
CA ILE A 928 7.49 -17.35 -13.95
C ILE A 928 6.52 -16.24 -14.39
N GLU A 929 6.49 -15.09 -13.70
CA GLU A 929 5.70 -13.91 -14.09
C GLU A 929 6.12 -13.35 -15.47
N GLN A 930 7.36 -13.60 -15.94
CA GLN A 930 7.85 -13.20 -17.27
C GLN A 930 7.39 -14.15 -18.39
N LEU A 931 7.13 -15.42 -18.09
CA LEU A 931 6.67 -16.40 -19.09
C LEU A 931 5.35 -15.94 -19.72
N ARG A 932 5.17 -16.16 -21.02
CA ARG A 932 3.90 -15.96 -21.72
C ARG A 932 3.22 -17.30 -21.95
N LEU A 933 2.00 -17.42 -21.43
CA LEU A 933 1.19 -18.63 -21.45
C LEU A 933 -0.17 -18.31 -22.09
N ASN A 934 -0.73 -19.30 -22.77
CA ASN A 934 -2.13 -19.30 -23.20
C ASN A 934 -2.83 -20.55 -22.66
N ALA A 935 -2.46 -21.01 -21.46
CA ALA A 935 -2.93 -22.28 -20.92
C ALA A 935 -4.42 -22.22 -20.53
N ASP A 936 -5.14 -23.32 -20.77
CA ASP A 936 -6.39 -23.63 -20.07
C ASP A 936 -6.09 -24.11 -18.63
N LEU A 937 -5.03 -24.90 -18.47
CA LEU A 937 -4.60 -25.45 -17.18
C LEU A 937 -3.07 -25.46 -17.05
N VAL A 938 -2.54 -25.00 -15.92
CA VAL A 938 -1.17 -25.34 -15.49
C VAL A 938 -1.25 -26.32 -14.32
N VAL A 939 -0.43 -27.37 -14.32
CA VAL A 939 -0.33 -28.31 -13.20
C VAL A 939 1.02 -28.15 -12.52
N LEU A 940 0.99 -27.94 -11.20
CA LEU A 940 2.16 -27.93 -10.33
C LEU A 940 2.11 -29.19 -9.46
N SER A 941 2.61 -30.30 -10.01
CA SER A 941 2.87 -31.54 -9.28
C SER A 941 4.15 -31.37 -8.44
N ALA A 942 4.05 -30.44 -7.48
CA ALA A 942 5.16 -29.91 -6.71
C ALA A 942 4.66 -29.50 -5.32
N CYS A 943 5.39 -29.94 -4.29
CA CYS A 943 5.03 -29.82 -2.88
C CYS A 943 4.70 -28.37 -2.48
N ASN A 944 3.69 -28.22 -1.63
CA ASN A 944 3.26 -26.96 -1.00
C ASN A 944 2.90 -25.80 -1.96
N THR A 945 2.78 -26.01 -3.27
CA THR A 945 2.58 -24.93 -4.26
C THR A 945 1.28 -24.12 -4.10
N GLY A 946 0.31 -24.61 -3.34
CA GLY A 946 -0.93 -23.93 -2.93
C GLY A 946 -0.98 -23.49 -1.46
N ALA A 947 0.10 -23.62 -0.68
CA ALA A 947 0.13 -23.23 0.73
C ALA A 947 -0.09 -21.72 0.98
N GLU A 948 -0.42 -21.36 2.23
CA GLU A 948 -0.59 -19.95 2.65
C GLU A 948 0.74 -19.18 2.57
N GLY A 949 0.66 -17.92 2.14
CA GLY A 949 1.80 -16.99 2.17
C GLY A 949 2.15 -16.55 3.60
N SER A 950 3.43 -16.21 3.83
CA SER A 950 3.95 -15.81 5.15
C SER A 950 3.30 -14.57 5.77
N GLY A 951 2.60 -13.74 4.98
CA GLY A 951 1.68 -12.72 5.46
C GLY A 951 0.26 -13.28 5.63
N GLY A 952 -0.05 -13.77 6.84
CA GLY A 952 -1.27 -14.54 7.14
C GLY A 952 -2.57 -13.95 6.56
N GLY A 953 -3.10 -14.63 5.54
CA GLY A 953 -4.32 -14.24 4.82
C GLY A 953 -4.20 -14.18 3.29
N GLU A 954 -3.00 -14.34 2.70
CA GLU A 954 -2.89 -14.49 1.23
C GLU A 954 -3.30 -15.88 0.73
N SER A 955 -4.03 -15.91 -0.39
CA SER A 955 -4.82 -17.05 -0.84
C SER A 955 -4.07 -18.20 -1.48
N LEU A 956 -2.82 -18.00 -1.92
CA LEU A 956 -1.96 -18.99 -2.57
C LEU A 956 -0.50 -18.54 -2.41
N THR A 957 0.45 -19.42 -2.73
CA THR A 957 1.86 -19.05 -2.86
C THR A 957 2.10 -18.02 -3.98
N GLY A 958 3.26 -17.34 -3.91
CA GLY A 958 3.75 -16.50 -5.01
C GLY A 958 3.97 -17.26 -6.33
N ILE A 959 4.25 -18.57 -6.28
CA ILE A 959 4.38 -19.44 -7.46
C ILE A 959 3.02 -19.59 -8.16
N ALA A 960 1.96 -19.89 -7.42
CA ALA A 960 0.63 -19.98 -8.02
C ALA A 960 0.19 -18.62 -8.60
N ARG A 961 0.46 -17.51 -7.90
CA ARG A 961 0.22 -16.17 -8.46
C ARG A 961 0.96 -15.94 -9.78
N SER A 962 2.23 -16.35 -9.87
CA SER A 962 3.06 -16.05 -11.04
C SER A 962 2.59 -16.72 -12.32
N PHE A 963 2.05 -17.95 -12.24
CA PHE A 963 1.44 -18.61 -13.40
C PHE A 963 0.17 -17.92 -13.90
N PHE A 964 -0.66 -17.35 -13.00
CA PHE A 964 -1.78 -16.49 -13.42
C PHE A 964 -1.26 -15.25 -14.17
N VAL A 965 -0.26 -14.54 -13.63
CA VAL A 965 0.36 -13.38 -14.31
C VAL A 965 0.92 -13.74 -15.68
N GLY A 966 1.50 -14.94 -15.83
CA GLY A 966 1.98 -15.45 -17.11
C GLY A 966 0.89 -15.73 -18.15
N GLY A 967 -0.36 -15.96 -17.73
CA GLY A 967 -1.52 -16.16 -18.61
C GLY A 967 -2.24 -17.51 -18.46
N ALA A 968 -2.06 -18.22 -17.34
CA ALA A 968 -2.88 -19.40 -17.02
C ALA A 968 -4.32 -19.01 -16.68
N ARG A 969 -5.30 -19.81 -17.13
CA ARG A 969 -6.73 -19.64 -16.78
C ARG A 969 -7.11 -20.38 -15.49
N SER A 970 -6.53 -21.56 -15.29
CA SER A 970 -6.71 -22.39 -14.09
C SER A 970 -5.39 -23.07 -13.71
N LEU A 971 -5.21 -23.37 -12.43
CA LEU A 971 -4.04 -24.05 -11.86
C LEU A 971 -4.46 -25.27 -11.03
N LEU A 972 -3.70 -26.35 -11.07
CA LEU A 972 -3.78 -27.44 -10.11
C LEU A 972 -2.53 -27.42 -9.23
N VAL A 973 -2.69 -27.23 -7.92
CA VAL A 973 -1.59 -26.98 -6.96
C VAL A 973 -1.74 -27.82 -5.69
N SER A 974 -0.64 -28.14 -4.98
CA SER A 974 -0.67 -28.98 -3.78
C SER A 974 -0.60 -28.19 -2.46
N HIS A 975 -1.32 -28.61 -1.42
CA HIS A 975 -1.33 -27.96 -0.09
C HIS A 975 -0.26 -28.48 0.90
N TRP A 976 0.34 -29.63 0.61
CA TRP A 976 1.37 -30.31 1.41
C TRP A 976 2.35 -31.12 0.52
N GLN A 977 3.34 -31.77 1.12
CA GLN A 977 4.23 -32.74 0.46
C GLN A 977 3.47 -34.05 0.15
N VAL A 978 3.48 -34.46 -1.11
CA VAL A 978 2.68 -35.59 -1.61
C VAL A 978 3.47 -36.90 -1.72
N ASP A 979 2.76 -38.02 -1.71
CA ASP A 979 3.31 -39.34 -2.05
C ASP A 979 3.41 -39.52 -3.58
N ASN A 980 4.49 -40.15 -4.05
CA ASN A 980 4.77 -40.29 -5.48
C ASN A 980 3.75 -41.19 -6.20
N GLU A 981 3.50 -42.41 -5.71
CA GLU A 981 2.65 -43.37 -6.43
C GLU A 981 1.16 -42.98 -6.35
N ALA A 982 0.69 -42.42 -5.23
CA ALA A 982 -0.63 -41.81 -5.14
C ALA A 982 -0.79 -40.62 -6.10
N THR A 983 0.22 -39.75 -6.22
CA THR A 983 0.20 -38.61 -7.15
C THR A 983 0.20 -39.07 -8.62
N ILE A 984 1.05 -40.02 -8.98
CA ILE A 984 1.10 -40.64 -10.33
C ILE A 984 -0.28 -41.19 -10.69
N LYS A 985 -0.93 -41.92 -9.79
CA LYS A 985 -2.25 -42.52 -9.98
C LYS A 985 -3.36 -41.46 -10.09
N LEU A 986 -3.34 -40.44 -9.22
CA LEU A 986 -4.31 -39.33 -9.24
C LEU A 986 -4.21 -38.52 -10.53
N MET A 987 -2.99 -38.14 -10.94
CA MET A 987 -2.75 -37.35 -12.15
C MET A 987 -3.04 -38.15 -13.42
N THR A 988 -2.68 -39.44 -13.47
CA THR A 988 -3.03 -40.32 -14.58
C THR A 988 -4.54 -40.45 -14.75
N GLU A 989 -5.30 -40.69 -13.67
CA GLU A 989 -6.76 -40.81 -13.76
C GLU A 989 -7.43 -39.46 -14.08
N LEU A 990 -6.93 -38.34 -13.54
CA LEU A 990 -7.37 -36.99 -13.91
C LEU A 990 -7.26 -36.77 -15.42
N PHE A 991 -6.09 -37.00 -16.02
CA PHE A 991 -5.87 -36.73 -17.44
C PHE A 991 -6.52 -37.75 -18.38
N ARG A 992 -6.67 -39.01 -17.94
CA ARG A 992 -7.50 -40.00 -18.64
C ARG A 992 -8.99 -39.63 -18.61
N LYS A 993 -9.48 -38.97 -17.54
CA LYS A 993 -10.85 -38.44 -17.48
C LYS A 993 -11.02 -37.20 -18.35
N ILE A 994 -10.04 -36.29 -18.38
CA ILE A 994 -10.02 -35.14 -19.31
C ILE A 994 -10.12 -35.60 -20.76
N SER A 995 -9.41 -36.67 -21.15
CA SER A 995 -9.43 -37.12 -22.55
C SER A 995 -10.66 -37.95 -22.95
N THR A 996 -11.33 -38.61 -21.99
CA THR A 996 -12.50 -39.47 -22.25
C THR A 996 -13.85 -38.78 -21.99
N ASP A 997 -13.97 -37.82 -21.06
CA ASP A 997 -15.16 -36.98 -20.87
C ASP A 997 -14.84 -35.50 -21.14
N ARG A 998 -14.69 -35.17 -22.43
CA ARG A 998 -14.41 -33.81 -22.91
C ARG A 998 -15.60 -32.85 -22.76
N SER A 999 -16.72 -33.28 -22.17
CA SER A 999 -17.91 -32.46 -21.93
C SER A 999 -17.89 -31.73 -20.57
N LYS A 1000 -17.06 -32.20 -19.64
CA LYS A 1000 -16.95 -31.70 -18.27
C LYS A 1000 -15.71 -30.84 -18.06
N GLY A 1001 -15.74 -30.00 -17.03
CA GLY A 1001 -14.58 -29.21 -16.59
C GLY A 1001 -13.65 -29.95 -15.63
N SER A 1002 -12.42 -29.46 -15.52
CA SER A 1002 -11.35 -30.07 -14.73
C SER A 1002 -11.70 -30.32 -13.26
N ALA A 1003 -12.65 -29.58 -12.67
CA ALA A 1003 -13.12 -29.80 -11.30
C ALA A 1003 -13.82 -31.16 -11.14
N TYR A 1004 -14.59 -31.57 -12.15
CA TYR A 1004 -15.28 -32.85 -12.18
C TYR A 1004 -14.31 -33.99 -12.44
N HIS A 1005 -13.32 -33.78 -13.32
CA HIS A 1005 -12.25 -34.76 -13.56
C HIS A 1005 -11.40 -34.98 -12.30
N LEU A 1006 -11.04 -33.90 -11.59
CA LEU A 1006 -10.32 -33.98 -10.30
C LEU A 1006 -11.15 -34.71 -9.24
N GLN A 1007 -12.42 -34.36 -9.04
CA GLN A 1007 -13.32 -35.10 -8.16
C GLN A 1007 -13.33 -36.60 -8.52
N THR A 1008 -13.37 -36.93 -9.81
CA THR A 1008 -13.46 -38.33 -10.26
C THR A 1008 -12.16 -39.09 -10.01
N ALA A 1009 -11.01 -38.46 -10.19
CA ALA A 1009 -9.72 -39.02 -9.81
C ALA A 1009 -9.60 -39.20 -8.28
N GLN A 1010 -10.01 -38.20 -7.49
CA GLN A 1010 -10.04 -38.29 -6.02
C GLN A 1010 -10.93 -39.44 -5.55
N LYS A 1011 -12.12 -39.63 -6.14
CA LYS A 1011 -13.00 -40.78 -5.87
C LYS A 1011 -12.32 -42.13 -6.15
N ALA A 1012 -11.48 -42.23 -7.19
CA ALA A 1012 -10.74 -43.43 -7.51
C ALA A 1012 -9.59 -43.73 -6.53
N ILE A 1013 -8.96 -42.71 -5.94
CA ILE A 1013 -7.98 -42.89 -4.85
C ILE A 1013 -8.70 -43.24 -3.53
N ILE A 1014 -9.78 -42.53 -3.18
CA ILE A 1014 -10.55 -42.77 -1.93
C ILE A 1014 -11.07 -44.22 -1.86
N ALA A 1015 -11.43 -44.83 -2.99
CA ALA A 1015 -11.96 -46.19 -3.03
C ALA A 1015 -10.91 -47.29 -2.74
N ASP A 1016 -9.63 -46.98 -2.85
CA ASP A 1016 -8.53 -47.87 -2.49
C ASP A 1016 -8.31 -47.85 -0.97
N LEU A 1017 -8.20 -49.01 -0.32
CA LEU A 1017 -8.09 -49.07 1.15
C LEU A 1017 -6.81 -48.38 1.62
N ASP A 1018 -5.67 -48.74 1.01
CA ASP A 1018 -4.34 -48.32 1.44
C ASP A 1018 -4.09 -46.83 1.16
N GLN A 1019 -4.85 -46.24 0.23
CA GLN A 1019 -4.77 -44.82 -0.14
C GLN A 1019 -6.02 -44.00 0.24
N SER A 1020 -6.96 -44.57 1.01
CA SER A 1020 -8.21 -43.90 1.38
C SER A 1020 -8.00 -42.65 2.27
N HIS A 1021 -6.89 -42.59 3.01
CA HIS A 1021 -6.58 -41.49 3.92
C HIS A 1021 -6.42 -40.14 3.18
N PRO A 1022 -6.99 -39.03 3.70
CA PRO A 1022 -7.04 -37.71 3.04
C PRO A 1022 -5.70 -37.20 2.48
N TYR A 1023 -4.58 -37.48 3.14
CA TYR A 1023 -3.23 -37.17 2.68
C TYR A 1023 -2.96 -37.50 1.20
N PHE A 1024 -3.45 -38.65 0.70
CA PHE A 1024 -3.14 -39.15 -0.63
C PHE A 1024 -3.96 -38.52 -1.77
N TRP A 1025 -5.19 -38.06 -1.49
CA TRP A 1025 -6.12 -37.60 -2.52
C TRP A 1025 -6.52 -36.12 -2.39
N ALA A 1026 -6.53 -35.57 -1.16
CA ALA A 1026 -6.99 -34.21 -0.91
C ALA A 1026 -5.90 -33.14 -1.10
N ALA A 1027 -4.67 -33.55 -1.40
CA ALA A 1027 -3.53 -32.64 -1.49
C ALA A 1027 -3.70 -31.58 -2.59
N PHE A 1028 -4.33 -31.94 -3.70
CA PHE A 1028 -4.44 -31.08 -4.87
C PHE A 1028 -5.77 -30.31 -4.91
N THR A 1029 -5.66 -28.99 -5.01
CA THR A 1029 -6.79 -28.07 -5.20
C THR A 1029 -6.71 -27.45 -6.60
N LEU A 1030 -7.84 -27.46 -7.32
CA LEU A 1030 -8.00 -26.73 -8.57
C LEU A 1030 -8.42 -25.29 -8.29
N VAL A 1031 -7.68 -24.34 -8.86
CA VAL A 1031 -7.85 -22.90 -8.66
C VAL A 1031 -8.15 -22.22 -10.00
N GLY A 1032 -9.13 -21.32 -10.06
CA GLY A 1032 -9.50 -20.59 -11.29
C GLY A 1032 -10.90 -20.95 -11.80
N ASP A 1033 -11.06 -21.19 -13.11
CA ASP A 1033 -12.32 -21.70 -13.68
C ASP A 1033 -12.24 -23.22 -13.92
N GLY A 1034 -12.66 -23.99 -12.93
CA GLY A 1034 -12.71 -25.46 -13.00
C GLY A 1034 -13.94 -26.04 -13.68
N SER A 1035 -14.90 -25.22 -14.11
CA SER A 1035 -16.09 -25.69 -14.85
C SER A 1035 -15.84 -25.91 -16.34
N ARG A 1036 -14.79 -25.27 -16.85
CA ARG A 1036 -14.47 -25.17 -18.27
C ARG A 1036 -13.86 -26.47 -18.80
N PRO A 1037 -14.43 -27.08 -19.85
CA PRO A 1037 -13.80 -28.23 -20.49
C PRO A 1037 -12.51 -27.82 -21.22
N ILE A 1038 -11.45 -28.62 -21.08
CA ILE A 1038 -10.21 -28.44 -21.85
C ILE A 1038 -10.43 -29.06 -23.23
N THR A 1039 -10.46 -28.24 -24.27
CA THR A 1039 -10.60 -28.71 -25.66
C THR A 1039 -9.28 -29.33 -26.14
N LEU A 1040 -9.07 -30.62 -25.88
CA LEU A 1040 -8.02 -31.38 -26.55
C LEU A 1040 -8.34 -31.46 -28.05
N SER A 1041 -7.49 -30.82 -28.87
CA SER A 1041 -7.53 -30.85 -30.33
C SER A 1041 -7.70 -32.28 -30.82
N ALA A 1042 -8.67 -32.55 -31.69
CA ALA A 1042 -8.64 -33.76 -32.50
C ALA A 1042 -7.47 -33.65 -33.49
N GLY A 1043 -6.65 -34.69 -33.60
CA GLY A 1043 -5.63 -34.75 -34.64
C GLY A 1043 -6.26 -34.75 -36.04
N LEU A 1044 -5.61 -34.05 -36.96
CA LEU A 1044 -5.76 -34.24 -38.40
C LEU A 1044 -4.86 -35.39 -38.86
#